data_AF-G0VFC1-F1
#
_entry.id   AF-G0VFC1-F1
#
_cell.length_a   1.000
_cell.length_b   1.000
_cell.length_c   1.000
_cell.angle_alpha   90.00
_cell.angle_beta   90.00
_cell.angle_gamma   90.00
#
_symmetry.space_group_name_H-M   'P 1'
#
loop_
_entity.id
_entity.type
_entity.pdbx_description
1 polymer ?
#
loop_
_entity_poly.entity_id
_entity_poly.type
_entity_poly.pdbx_seq_one_letter_code
_entity_poly.pdbx_strand_id
1 'polypeptide(L)'
;MTGIKRKASESEDPSSAEPKIQKRVSTNELESQDKGNMSEHSEDDSGSENDEEEETEEKHSNTAKSSTTAAHDIHIARETAELFKSNIFKLQIDELLEQVKLKESHVLKVEKFLHKLYDMIQQVPDWEEHSITEVESFFKGKIVSVPFVDPKPMAATTNYKFDYKAPSVSLIGSFALKTGIYQPHGSAIDVLLTMPESLFEKKDFLNFRALHKRSVYLAYLTHYLSISFKKEKLDQYISLEYSYFNNDPLLPIVTISCKKAPSHQNEEYNFYKTRFSINLIIGFPHKIFDAKKLLPNKNCIRIAHDDSVSELPVTPLYNFAILSSTTYEVYLKYLYKTKKQTIAFKEAAVLGRLWLQQRGFSSQSAHSGSLGGFGTFEFTTLMATLLNGGGVNGNKILLHGFSSYQLFKGVIKYLATMDLCTDGHLQFSSEDENHSSKYIEEGFQAPTLFDKSTKVNILSKMTNVSYQALKMYAKETLTMLNNVVQDQFSNIFLTNISRTDNLKYDHCFDLLFPLGTVGNSDSFLSSNFGPLERIKFITIENFIVNKITNVVKIALGDRINLIEVKLQNVVTTFPISRRKVHSSSGGNNFNFEFIKLKLLVNPDESEKLVTKGPAHSEEATPEAIFFKSFWGPKSSLRRFKDGSITHCCVWSTSSSEPIISSILNFALKKHVSEKMQINNTITKEFQDLLPLPNLPASSTTSVLNLTSFYNLKKSFDNLYKVVFKMTLPLSIKSILPVGPAFRYTSLCQPVPFAYSDPDFFQDVILEFETSPKWPDEITSLEKAKTAFLLKIQEALDSDDSNQYKAFFTRDESIPYNLEIVTLNILTPEGFGFKLRVLTERDEVLYLRAISNARNEMKPELEKTFLKFTSKYLASIRHTRTIENISHAYHFYSPVVRLFKKWLDTHLLLGHLNDELVELIAMKPFVEHAPYNIPGSVENGFLKILKFISQWNWKEDPLILDLVKPDDELESSFETSIGGTDLDSKTMKKLSEKLTLAQYKGIQTNFNNMRSSDPNGIHLQFFVASKNDPSGILYSSGIPLAIATRLTALAKVAVNLLQTHGINGQTIGLLFTPGLKDYDFVVHLKTPTPLKSSSGILDFSEFKNITNADAPSKFPSDLSTLSEKMDPTYQLVKYLNMKYKNSLIFSSHRYIGVTGGNKGDKNVITGLIKPLFKKQHKFKVNLDCNMKPIDSENVILNKDAIFREIAAFGSALVEDFEIN
;
A
#
# COMPACT_ATOMS: atom_id res chain seq x y z
N MET A 1 48.64 -51.52 3.24
CA MET A 1 49.01 -52.44 4.35
C MET A 1 48.22 -51.97 5.57
N THR A 2 47.44 -52.74 6.31
CA THR A 2 46.91 -54.12 6.22
C THR A 2 45.46 -54.02 6.76
N GLY A 3 44.42 -54.69 6.26
CA GLY A 3 44.32 -56.09 5.86
C GLY A 3 43.56 -56.87 6.93
N ILE A 4 42.55 -57.67 6.51
CA ILE A 4 41.61 -58.57 7.26
C ILE A 4 40.25 -57.87 7.51
N LYS A 5 39.12 -58.09 6.80
CA LYS A 5 38.54 -59.24 6.01
C LYS A 5 38.34 -60.50 6.86
N ARG A 6 37.18 -61.17 6.93
CA ARG A 6 36.00 -61.21 6.03
C ARG A 6 34.83 -62.02 6.67
N LYS A 7 33.68 -62.07 5.97
CA LYS A 7 32.49 -62.95 6.12
C LYS A 7 31.37 -62.46 7.05
N ALA A 8 30.08 -62.72 6.78
CA ALA A 8 29.38 -62.99 5.49
C ALA A 8 27.86 -62.99 5.75
N SER A 9 27.06 -62.33 4.91
CA SER A 9 25.59 -62.42 4.95
C SER A 9 24.96 -61.84 3.66
N GLU A 10 24.74 -62.67 2.64
CA GLU A 10 23.97 -62.34 1.43
C GLU A 10 23.52 -63.63 0.73
N SER A 11 22.37 -63.59 0.01
CA SER A 11 21.56 -64.71 -0.54
C SER A 11 20.92 -65.63 0.53
N GLU A 12 19.59 -65.79 0.63
CA GLU A 12 18.60 -65.97 -0.45
C GLU A 12 17.27 -65.20 -0.23
N ASP A 13 16.68 -64.74 -1.35
CA ASP A 13 15.28 -64.31 -1.52
C ASP A 13 14.33 -65.54 -1.45
N PRO A 14 13.01 -65.44 -1.10
CA PRO A 14 12.09 -64.64 -1.93
C PRO A 14 10.79 -64.06 -1.31
N SER A 15 10.30 -63.00 -1.96
CA SER A 15 8.91 -62.68 -2.31
C SER A 15 7.70 -62.92 -1.36
N SER A 16 6.91 -61.84 -1.24
CA SER A 16 5.43 -61.79 -1.41
C SER A 16 4.48 -61.71 -0.18
N ALA A 17 3.42 -60.93 -0.42
CA ALA A 17 2.10 -60.90 0.24
C ALA A 17 1.92 -60.25 1.63
N GLU A 18 0.74 -59.63 1.76
CA GLU A 18 0.11 -59.07 2.96
C GLU A 18 -0.60 -60.20 3.78
N PRO A 19 -1.37 -59.98 4.89
CA PRO A 19 -1.80 -58.72 5.51
C PRO A 19 -1.86 -58.72 7.07
N LYS A 20 -2.47 -57.65 7.63
CA LYS A 20 -3.15 -57.56 8.96
C LYS A 20 -2.35 -57.96 10.23
N ILE A 21 -2.14 -56.99 11.12
CA ILE A 21 -1.80 -57.23 12.54
C ILE A 21 -2.96 -56.77 13.43
N GLN A 22 -3.54 -57.71 14.18
CA GLN A 22 -4.37 -57.42 15.36
C GLN A 22 -3.50 -57.37 16.63
N LYS A 23 -4.01 -56.71 17.67
CA LYS A 23 -3.39 -56.65 19.00
C LYS A 23 -3.17 -58.05 19.58
N ARG A 24 -2.18 -58.20 20.46
CA ARG A 24 -2.26 -59.16 21.57
C ARG A 24 -2.07 -58.43 22.90
N VAL A 25 -2.72 -58.97 23.93
CA VAL A 25 -2.78 -58.44 25.30
C VAL A 25 -2.42 -59.59 26.24
N SER A 26 -1.90 -59.27 27.42
CA SER A 26 -1.92 -60.14 28.61
C SER A 26 -2.30 -59.25 29.78
N THR A 27 -3.54 -59.21 30.30
CA THR A 27 -4.40 -60.28 30.90
C THR A 27 -3.79 -60.96 32.11
N ASN A 28 -4.39 -60.71 33.27
CA ASN A 28 -4.63 -61.75 34.28
C ASN A 28 -6.10 -62.20 34.17
N GLU A 29 -6.35 -63.40 34.67
CA GLU A 29 -7.57 -64.23 34.61
C GLU A 29 -8.45 -64.03 35.88
N LEU A 30 -9.66 -64.57 36.08
CA LEU A 30 -10.79 -65.10 35.27
C LEU A 30 -12.03 -65.09 36.20
N GLU A 31 -13.27 -64.99 35.70
CA GLU A 31 -14.35 -66.03 35.69
C GLU A 31 -15.71 -65.27 35.82
N SER A 32 -16.89 -65.68 35.35
CA SER A 32 -17.35 -66.76 34.44
C SER A 32 -18.73 -66.37 33.80
N GLN A 33 -19.42 -67.31 33.12
CA GLN A 33 -20.63 -67.12 32.27
C GLN A 33 -21.96 -67.02 33.08
N ASP A 34 -23.19 -66.80 32.55
CA ASP A 34 -23.76 -66.91 31.17
C ASP A 34 -25.00 -65.99 30.92
N LYS A 35 -25.69 -66.14 29.76
CA LYS A 35 -26.73 -65.26 29.15
C LYS A 35 -27.99 -64.89 29.96
N GLY A 36 -28.65 -63.81 29.52
CA GLY A 36 -30.12 -63.60 29.55
C GLY A 36 -30.58 -62.67 28.41
N ASN A 37 -31.73 -62.94 27.77
CA ASN A 37 -32.32 -62.13 26.68
C ASN A 37 -33.81 -62.50 26.48
N MET A 38 -34.75 -61.52 26.52
CA MET A 38 -36.13 -61.60 26.00
C MET A 38 -36.83 -60.21 26.08
N SER A 39 -38.02 -60.07 25.49
CA SER A 39 -38.75 -58.81 25.20
C SER A 39 -40.13 -58.69 25.89
N GLU A 40 -40.96 -57.72 25.43
CA GLU A 40 -42.40 -57.44 25.78
C GLU A 40 -42.62 -56.46 26.98
N HIS A 41 -43.66 -55.59 27.03
CA HIS A 41 -44.79 -55.32 26.11
C HIS A 41 -45.40 -53.87 26.26
N SER A 42 -45.95 -53.32 25.15
CA SER A 42 -47.12 -52.39 24.96
C SER A 42 -47.29 -51.00 25.63
N GLU A 43 -48.00 -50.13 24.88
CA GLU A 43 -48.78 -48.92 25.29
C GLU A 43 -50.01 -49.28 26.19
N ASP A 44 -50.90 -48.41 26.70
CA ASP A 44 -51.26 -46.97 26.53
C ASP A 44 -51.17 -46.20 27.90
N ASP A 45 -51.76 -45.03 28.25
CA ASP A 45 -52.80 -44.12 27.69
C ASP A 45 -52.67 -42.67 28.28
N SER A 46 -53.64 -41.79 27.97
CA SER A 46 -54.10 -40.49 28.54
C SER A 46 -53.63 -39.98 29.93
N GLY A 47 -53.68 -38.67 30.24
CA GLY A 47 -54.01 -37.48 29.42
C GLY A 47 -54.79 -36.38 30.17
N SER A 48 -54.18 -35.20 30.41
CA SER A 48 -54.75 -33.97 31.05
C SER A 48 -55.25 -34.11 32.50
N GLU A 49 -55.22 -33.10 33.39
CA GLU A 49 -54.68 -31.73 33.38
C GLU A 49 -54.35 -31.28 34.83
N ASN A 50 -53.66 -30.14 34.98
CA ASN A 50 -53.51 -29.17 36.11
C ASN A 50 -54.05 -29.52 37.53
N ASP A 51 -53.40 -29.12 38.63
CA ASP A 51 -53.31 -27.71 39.08
C ASP A 51 -52.04 -27.34 39.89
N GLU A 52 -51.97 -26.05 40.25
CA GLU A 52 -50.85 -25.30 40.85
C GLU A 52 -50.65 -25.55 42.35
N GLU A 53 -49.43 -25.33 42.86
CA GLU A 53 -49.16 -24.41 43.99
C GLU A 53 -47.65 -24.10 44.12
N GLU A 54 -47.32 -22.98 44.77
CA GLU A 54 -45.94 -22.46 44.95
C GLU A 54 -45.28 -23.01 46.23
N GLU A 55 -43.94 -23.05 46.31
CA GLU A 55 -43.24 -22.40 47.43
C GLU A 55 -41.73 -22.15 47.20
N THR A 56 -41.25 -21.12 47.90
CA THR A 56 -39.99 -20.38 47.76
C THR A 56 -38.66 -21.13 47.97
N GLU A 57 -37.58 -20.60 47.38
CA GLU A 57 -36.20 -20.94 47.74
C GLU A 57 -35.80 -20.45 49.15
N GLU A 58 -34.95 -21.21 49.84
CA GLU A 58 -33.79 -20.62 50.55
C GLU A 58 -32.49 -21.28 50.10
N LYS A 59 -31.42 -20.49 49.98
CA LYS A 59 -30.13 -20.92 49.43
C LYS A 59 -29.05 -21.07 50.51
N HIS A 60 -28.29 -22.16 50.44
CA HIS A 60 -26.92 -22.18 50.96
C HIS A 60 -25.90 -22.58 49.87
N SER A 61 -24.70 -21.99 49.96
CA SER A 61 -23.76 -21.82 48.84
C SER A 61 -22.64 -22.88 48.79
N ASN A 62 -22.19 -23.25 47.58
CA ASN A 62 -20.86 -23.86 47.37
C ASN A 62 -20.36 -23.94 45.90
N THR A 63 -20.14 -22.78 45.24
CA THR A 63 -19.59 -22.72 43.86
C THR A 63 -18.57 -21.59 43.66
N ALA A 64 -17.30 -21.81 44.04
CA ALA A 64 -16.26 -20.77 43.96
C ALA A 64 -14.83 -21.25 43.62
N LYS A 65 -14.63 -22.50 43.17
CA LYS A 65 -13.27 -23.10 42.99
C LYS A 65 -12.92 -23.62 41.59
N SER A 66 -13.83 -23.61 40.61
CA SER A 66 -13.59 -24.16 39.26
C SER A 66 -13.25 -23.12 38.18
N SER A 67 -13.39 -21.81 38.45
CA SER A 67 -13.21 -20.76 37.44
C SER A 67 -11.76 -20.32 37.22
N THR A 68 -10.87 -20.53 38.20
CA THR A 68 -9.47 -20.09 38.13
C THR A 68 -8.60 -20.97 37.25
N THR A 69 -8.89 -22.27 37.17
CA THR A 69 -8.19 -23.20 36.25
C THR A 69 -8.50 -22.85 34.80
N ALA A 70 -9.78 -22.72 34.43
CA ALA A 70 -10.19 -22.40 33.06
C ALA A 70 -9.54 -21.09 32.53
N ALA A 71 -9.39 -20.07 33.38
CA ALA A 71 -8.68 -18.83 33.02
C ALA A 71 -7.18 -19.03 32.78
N HIS A 72 -6.54 -19.94 33.54
CA HIS A 72 -5.13 -20.33 33.35
C HIS A 72 -4.94 -21.20 32.10
N ASP A 73 -5.84 -22.14 31.86
CA ASP A 73 -5.83 -23.03 30.69
C ASP A 73 -5.98 -22.22 29.38
N ILE A 74 -6.88 -21.23 29.36
CA ILE A 74 -7.03 -20.28 28.24
C ILE A 74 -5.76 -19.43 28.05
N HIS A 75 -5.08 -19.02 29.13
CA HIS A 75 -3.81 -18.30 29.02
C HIS A 75 -2.72 -19.19 28.40
N ILE A 76 -2.57 -20.44 28.86
CA ILE A 76 -1.59 -21.40 28.33
C ILE A 76 -1.89 -21.73 26.86
N ALA A 77 -3.15 -21.94 26.49
CA ALA A 77 -3.56 -22.19 25.12
C ALA A 77 -3.21 -21.00 24.21
N ARG A 78 -3.48 -19.77 24.65
CA ARG A 78 -3.10 -18.54 23.93
C ARG A 78 -1.58 -18.42 23.80
N GLU A 79 -0.85 -18.61 24.90
CA GLU A 79 0.61 -18.48 24.93
C GLU A 79 1.27 -19.50 24.01
N THR A 80 0.77 -20.75 24.00
CA THR A 80 1.20 -21.82 23.09
C THR A 80 0.95 -21.44 21.62
N ALA A 81 -0.21 -20.87 21.30
CA ALA A 81 -0.53 -20.42 19.94
C ALA A 81 0.30 -19.21 19.48
N GLU A 82 0.63 -18.27 20.37
CA GLU A 82 1.45 -17.10 20.04
C GLU A 82 2.97 -17.38 20.15
N LEU A 83 3.41 -18.49 20.77
CA LEU A 83 4.81 -18.78 21.14
C LEU A 83 5.83 -18.62 20.00
N PHE A 84 5.57 -19.23 18.83
CA PHE A 84 6.48 -19.18 17.68
C PHE A 84 6.71 -17.74 17.19
N LYS A 85 5.64 -16.95 17.10
CA LYS A 85 5.70 -15.54 16.69
C LYS A 85 6.28 -14.66 17.79
N SER A 86 5.90 -14.90 19.05
CA SER A 86 6.40 -14.18 20.23
C SER A 86 7.93 -14.25 20.32
N ASN A 87 8.51 -15.45 20.16
CA ASN A 87 9.97 -15.63 20.22
C ASN A 87 10.71 -14.93 19.07
N ILE A 88 10.19 -14.99 17.83
CA ILE A 88 10.80 -14.30 16.68
C ILE A 88 10.70 -12.78 16.85
N PHE A 89 9.50 -12.26 17.14
CA PHE A 89 9.30 -10.83 17.37
C PHE A 89 10.14 -10.32 18.54
N LYS A 90 10.30 -11.09 19.62
CA LYS A 90 11.16 -10.68 20.74
C LYS A 90 12.60 -10.45 20.29
N LEU A 91 13.21 -11.39 19.58
CA LEU A 91 14.59 -11.23 19.09
C LEU A 91 14.75 -10.00 18.18
N GLN A 92 13.78 -9.76 17.30
CA GLN A 92 13.76 -8.60 16.41
C GLN A 92 13.50 -7.27 17.13
N ILE A 93 12.68 -7.29 18.19
CA ILE A 93 12.45 -6.14 19.09
C ILE A 93 13.73 -5.82 19.85
N ASP A 94 14.38 -6.82 20.45
CA ASP A 94 15.63 -6.68 21.21
C ASP A 94 16.74 -6.10 20.32
N GLU A 95 16.88 -6.59 19.08
CA GLU A 95 17.82 -6.04 18.09
C GLU A 95 17.49 -4.59 17.71
N LEU A 96 16.25 -4.30 17.33
CA LEU A 96 15.79 -2.96 16.92
C LEU A 96 15.99 -1.94 18.06
N LEU A 97 15.72 -2.35 19.31
CA LEU A 97 15.89 -1.51 20.50
C LEU A 97 17.36 -1.13 20.73
N GLU A 98 18.30 -2.04 20.51
CA GLU A 98 19.74 -1.75 20.62
C GLU A 98 20.20 -0.83 19.47
N GLN A 99 19.70 -1.05 18.24
CA GLN A 99 20.01 -0.18 17.09
C GLN A 99 19.54 1.28 17.28
N VAL A 100 18.35 1.51 17.85
CA VAL A 100 17.81 2.88 18.08
C VAL A 100 18.20 3.49 19.43
N LYS A 101 19.01 2.78 20.24
CA LYS A 101 19.35 3.14 21.61
C LYS A 101 20.10 4.48 21.70
N LEU A 102 19.68 5.33 22.63
CA LEU A 102 20.38 6.57 22.94
C LEU A 102 21.62 6.27 23.81
N LYS A 103 22.79 6.75 23.37
CA LYS A 103 24.04 6.63 24.12
C LYS A 103 23.98 7.46 25.41
N GLU A 104 24.38 6.88 26.54
CA GLU A 104 24.33 7.56 27.84
C GLU A 104 25.20 8.82 27.88
N SER A 105 26.32 8.85 27.14
CA SER A 105 27.14 10.05 26.95
C SER A 105 26.39 11.20 26.27
N HIS A 106 25.39 10.93 25.43
CA HIS A 106 24.53 11.97 24.86
C HIS A 106 23.52 12.49 25.90
N VAL A 107 23.02 11.61 26.76
CA VAL A 107 22.06 11.94 27.84
C VAL A 107 22.74 12.85 28.87
N LEU A 108 23.88 12.42 29.42
CA LEU A 108 24.67 13.21 30.38
C LEU A 108 25.10 14.58 29.81
N LYS A 109 25.39 14.63 28.50
CA LYS A 109 25.75 15.88 27.79
C LYS A 109 24.60 16.89 27.74
N VAL A 110 23.37 16.45 27.51
CA VAL A 110 22.21 17.35 27.53
C VAL A 110 21.71 17.62 28.94
N GLU A 111 21.80 16.68 29.88
CA GLU A 111 21.50 16.92 31.30
C GLU A 111 22.43 18.02 31.86
N LYS A 112 23.74 18.00 31.55
CA LYS A 112 24.68 19.08 31.93
C LYS A 112 24.31 20.45 31.33
N PHE A 113 23.74 20.49 30.12
CA PHE A 113 23.21 21.73 29.55
C PHE A 113 21.90 22.17 30.22
N LEU A 114 20.99 21.22 30.51
CA LEU A 114 19.70 21.50 31.16
C LEU A 114 19.88 22.05 32.59
N HIS A 115 20.86 21.55 33.34
CA HIS A 115 21.25 22.16 34.62
C HIS A 115 21.71 23.61 34.44
N LYS A 116 22.61 23.87 33.48
CA LYS A 116 23.10 25.23 33.24
C LYS A 116 22.00 26.19 32.73
N LEU A 117 21.03 25.67 31.99
CA LEU A 117 19.84 26.40 31.55
C LEU A 117 18.87 26.68 32.71
N TYR A 118 18.72 25.74 33.65
CA TYR A 118 17.96 25.94 34.89
C TYR A 118 18.55 27.08 35.73
N ASP A 119 19.88 27.11 35.92
CA ASP A 119 20.58 28.21 36.60
C ASP A 119 20.28 29.58 35.93
N MET A 120 20.27 29.63 34.59
CA MET A 120 19.96 30.85 33.84
C MET A 120 18.51 31.30 34.00
N ILE A 121 17.56 30.36 34.05
CA ILE A 121 16.13 30.65 34.23
C ILE A 121 15.86 31.19 35.63
N GLN A 122 16.56 30.68 36.66
CA GLN A 122 16.49 31.21 38.03
C GLN A 122 17.15 32.59 38.21
N GLN A 123 18.04 32.99 37.28
CA GLN A 123 18.69 34.30 37.28
C GLN A 123 17.92 35.38 36.48
N VAL A 124 16.75 35.05 35.92
CA VAL A 124 15.87 36.06 35.32
C VAL A 124 15.20 36.85 36.44
N PRO A 125 15.30 38.19 36.48
CA PRO A 125 14.66 38.99 37.51
C PRO A 125 13.13 38.95 37.37
N ASP A 126 12.44 39.04 38.51
CA ASP A 126 10.99 39.30 38.53
C ASP A 126 10.68 40.69 37.96
N TRP A 127 9.45 40.88 37.49
CA TRP A 127 8.92 42.15 36.95
C TRP A 127 7.79 42.69 37.84
N GLU A 128 7.19 43.81 37.45
CA GLU A 128 6.03 44.39 38.12
C GLU A 128 4.82 44.42 37.18
N GLU A 129 3.64 44.75 37.71
CA GLU A 129 2.40 44.76 36.93
C GLU A 129 2.32 45.92 35.91
N HIS A 130 2.48 45.61 34.62
CA HIS A 130 2.46 46.60 33.53
C HIS A 130 1.20 46.57 32.65
N SER A 131 0.83 47.73 32.11
CA SER A 131 -0.23 47.85 31.10
C SER A 131 0.22 47.35 29.71
N ILE A 132 -0.73 47.05 28.82
CA ILE A 132 -0.41 46.66 27.43
C ILE A 132 0.44 47.72 26.71
N THR A 133 0.20 49.01 26.99
CA THR A 133 0.95 50.13 26.41
C THR A 133 2.38 50.23 26.93
N GLU A 134 2.63 49.89 28.20
CA GLU A 134 3.99 49.77 28.75
C GLU A 134 4.70 48.53 28.19
N VAL A 135 4.02 47.39 28.08
CA VAL A 135 4.57 46.16 27.47
C VAL A 135 4.99 46.42 26.02
N GLU A 136 4.13 47.04 25.19
CA GLU A 136 4.49 47.39 23.82
C GLU A 136 5.67 48.37 23.76
N SER A 137 5.73 49.33 24.68
CA SER A 137 6.85 50.28 24.78
C SER A 137 8.16 49.60 25.21
N PHE A 138 8.10 48.62 26.12
CA PHE A 138 9.26 47.86 26.61
C PHE A 138 9.87 46.97 25.52
N PHE A 139 9.06 46.37 24.64
CA PHE A 139 9.57 45.54 23.53
C PHE A 139 9.91 46.36 22.26
N LYS A 140 9.44 47.61 22.14
CA LYS A 140 9.74 48.49 21.00
C LYS A 140 11.25 48.79 20.93
N GLY A 141 11.89 48.35 19.84
CA GLY A 141 13.33 48.50 19.62
C GLY A 141 14.20 47.37 20.22
N LYS A 142 13.61 46.37 20.87
CA LYS A 142 14.33 45.17 21.30
C LYS A 142 14.38 44.13 20.18
N ILE A 143 15.34 43.21 20.27
CA ILE A 143 15.51 42.07 19.33
C ILE A 143 14.30 41.12 19.38
N VAL A 144 13.66 41.02 20.55
CA VAL A 144 12.53 40.12 20.80
C VAL A 144 11.21 40.85 20.62
N SER A 145 10.32 40.28 19.80
CA SER A 145 8.90 40.63 19.72
C SER A 145 8.07 39.74 20.63
N VAL A 146 6.92 40.26 21.11
CA VAL A 146 5.94 39.45 21.82
C VAL A 146 5.17 38.57 20.83
N PRO A 147 5.13 37.23 21.00
CA PRO A 147 4.44 36.33 20.09
C PRO A 147 2.95 36.24 20.42
N PHE A 148 2.26 37.39 20.44
CA PHE A 148 0.82 37.44 20.65
C PHE A 148 0.09 36.64 19.56
N VAL A 149 -0.71 35.66 19.99
CA VAL A 149 -1.67 34.92 19.16
C VAL A 149 -2.70 35.87 18.52
N ASP A 150 -3.39 35.42 17.46
CA ASP A 150 -4.55 36.14 16.92
C ASP A 150 -5.82 35.72 17.70
N PRO A 151 -6.73 36.66 18.05
CA PRO A 151 -6.64 38.10 17.85
C PRO A 151 -5.61 38.77 18.78
N LYS A 152 -4.87 39.77 18.26
CA LYS A 152 -3.95 40.58 19.08
C LYS A 152 -4.73 41.36 20.16
N PRO A 153 -4.25 41.45 21.41
CA PRO A 153 -4.84 42.34 22.41
C PRO A 153 -4.83 43.81 21.96
N MET A 154 -5.87 44.55 22.32
CA MET A 154 -6.02 45.99 22.06
C MET A 154 -6.31 46.72 23.37
N ALA A 155 -5.76 47.93 23.55
CA ALA A 155 -5.91 48.71 24.79
C ALA A 155 -7.37 48.99 25.18
N ALA A 156 -8.28 49.08 24.21
CA ALA A 156 -9.71 49.24 24.45
C ALA A 156 -10.43 47.98 25.01
N THR A 157 -9.81 46.80 24.91
CA THR A 157 -10.42 45.52 25.34
C THR A 157 -9.63 44.79 26.44
N THR A 158 -8.38 45.16 26.69
CA THR A 158 -7.55 44.59 27.78
C THR A 158 -7.57 45.46 29.03
N ASN A 159 -8.45 45.13 29.97
CA ASN A 159 -8.55 45.79 31.29
C ASN A 159 -7.61 45.21 32.37
N TYR A 160 -6.81 44.20 32.02
CA TYR A 160 -5.91 43.47 32.92
C TYR A 160 -4.45 43.76 32.55
N LYS A 161 -3.56 43.57 33.52
CA LYS A 161 -2.11 43.81 33.39
C LYS A 161 -1.31 42.53 33.15
N PHE A 162 -0.03 42.71 32.89
CA PHE A 162 0.97 41.66 32.66
C PHE A 162 2.06 41.73 33.75
N ASP A 163 2.55 40.57 34.18
CA ASP A 163 3.53 40.41 35.28
C ASP A 163 4.42 39.19 34.95
N TYR A 164 5.64 39.15 35.49
CA TYR A 164 6.59 38.03 35.37
C TYR A 164 7.20 37.73 36.74
N LYS A 165 7.12 36.46 37.15
CA LYS A 165 7.78 35.92 38.33
C LYS A 165 8.44 34.58 38.01
N ALA A 166 9.52 34.23 38.71
CA ALA A 166 10.28 33.00 38.51
C ALA A 166 9.38 31.73 38.38
N PRO A 167 9.57 30.88 37.35
CA PRO A 167 8.73 29.71 37.10
C PRO A 167 9.13 28.50 37.97
N SER A 168 8.19 27.61 38.23
CA SER A 168 8.52 26.21 38.57
C SER A 168 8.99 25.49 37.30
N VAL A 169 10.12 24.78 37.37
CA VAL A 169 10.76 24.13 36.22
C VAL A 169 10.66 22.61 36.34
N SER A 170 10.17 21.96 35.29
CA SER A 170 10.00 20.51 35.21
C SER A 170 10.40 19.98 33.82
N LEU A 171 10.72 18.69 33.71
CA LEU A 171 10.97 18.01 32.43
C LEU A 171 9.79 17.11 32.10
N ILE A 172 9.23 17.22 30.89
CA ILE A 172 8.09 16.41 30.45
C ILE A 172 8.44 15.54 29.22
N GLY A 173 7.44 14.85 28.68
CA GLY A 173 7.58 14.06 27.45
C GLY A 173 8.51 12.84 27.60
N SER A 174 9.03 12.40 26.45
CA SER A 174 9.75 11.12 26.34
C SER A 174 11.13 11.10 27.00
N PHE A 175 11.80 12.26 27.12
CA PHE A 175 13.09 12.35 27.79
C PHE A 175 12.94 12.12 29.31
N ALA A 176 11.97 12.80 29.94
CA ALA A 176 11.65 12.63 31.36
C ALA A 176 11.22 11.19 31.70
N LEU A 177 10.42 10.56 30.83
CA LEU A 177 10.06 9.14 30.95
C LEU A 177 11.23 8.17 30.64
N LYS A 178 12.43 8.66 30.27
CA LYS A 178 13.60 7.88 29.82
C LYS A 178 13.27 6.88 28.69
N THR A 179 12.34 7.27 27.80
CA THR A 179 11.92 6.56 26.58
C THR A 179 12.45 7.23 25.30
N GLY A 180 13.43 8.12 25.40
CA GLY A 180 14.13 8.70 24.25
C GLY A 180 14.86 7.63 23.42
N ILE A 181 14.92 7.84 22.10
CA ILE A 181 15.69 7.05 21.13
C ILE A 181 16.52 7.99 20.26
N TYR A 182 17.53 7.46 19.57
CA TYR A 182 18.25 8.19 18.54
C TYR A 182 17.36 8.40 17.31
N GLN A 183 17.27 9.64 16.81
CA GLN A 183 16.51 9.98 15.59
C GLN A 183 17.42 10.80 14.64
N PRO A 184 17.57 10.41 13.36
CA PRO A 184 18.47 11.11 12.42
C PRO A 184 18.12 12.59 12.19
N HIS A 185 16.84 12.94 12.22
CA HIS A 185 16.33 14.31 12.11
C HIS A 185 16.44 15.12 13.41
N GLY A 186 16.90 14.49 14.49
CA GLY A 186 16.87 15.03 15.85
C GLY A 186 15.58 14.72 16.59
N SER A 187 15.55 15.10 17.86
CA SER A 187 14.41 14.93 18.77
C SER A 187 14.36 16.08 19.78
N ALA A 188 13.17 16.43 20.25
CA ALA A 188 12.99 17.52 21.20
C ALA A 188 12.98 17.01 22.66
N ILE A 189 13.56 17.80 23.55
CA ILE A 189 13.39 17.70 25.01
C ILE A 189 12.45 18.82 25.44
N ASP A 190 11.31 18.43 26.01
CA ASP A 190 10.27 19.35 26.43
C ASP A 190 10.46 19.77 27.90
N VAL A 191 10.83 21.03 28.12
CA VAL A 191 11.01 21.65 29.43
C VAL A 191 9.77 22.48 29.74
N LEU A 192 9.10 22.14 30.84
CA LEU A 192 7.92 22.84 31.33
C LEU A 192 8.31 23.95 32.30
N LEU A 193 7.79 25.15 32.05
CA LEU A 193 7.92 26.34 32.88
C LEU A 193 6.53 26.74 33.38
N THR A 194 6.17 26.33 34.58
CA THR A 194 4.85 26.59 35.16
C THR A 194 4.82 27.99 35.78
N MET A 195 3.97 28.87 35.24
CA MET A 195 3.75 30.22 35.76
C MET A 195 3.16 30.18 37.19
N PRO A 196 3.64 31.00 38.15
CA PRO A 196 3.08 31.04 39.50
C PRO A 196 1.58 31.42 39.57
N GLU A 197 0.85 30.83 40.53
CA GLU A 197 -0.59 31.04 40.71
C GLU A 197 -0.99 32.52 40.91
N SER A 198 -0.13 33.32 41.55
CA SER A 198 -0.36 34.76 41.77
C SER A 198 -0.52 35.59 40.49
N LEU A 199 -0.13 35.05 39.32
CA LEU A 199 -0.22 35.74 38.04
C LEU A 199 -1.63 35.65 37.39
N PHE A 200 -2.57 34.86 37.95
CA PHE A 200 -3.85 34.54 37.32
C PHE A 200 -5.07 35.07 38.07
N GLU A 201 -5.97 35.74 37.36
CA GLU A 201 -7.33 36.02 37.81
C GLU A 201 -8.24 34.80 37.52
N LYS A 202 -9.23 34.52 38.39
CA LYS A 202 -10.18 33.41 38.22
C LYS A 202 -11.00 33.44 36.92
N LYS A 203 -10.97 34.55 36.16
CA LYS A 203 -11.62 34.73 34.84
C LYS A 203 -10.65 34.68 33.66
N ASP A 204 -9.34 34.50 33.86
CA ASP A 204 -8.34 34.57 32.77
C ASP A 204 -8.43 33.44 31.74
N PHE A 205 -9.21 32.39 32.01
CA PHE A 205 -9.54 31.38 30.99
C PHE A 205 -10.44 31.93 29.86
N LEU A 206 -11.13 33.05 30.06
CA LEU A 206 -11.98 33.69 29.06
C LEU A 206 -11.18 34.59 28.09
N ASN A 207 -11.66 34.71 26.85
CA ASN A 207 -11.27 35.74 25.89
C ASN A 207 -9.75 35.92 25.74
N PHE A 208 -9.02 34.80 25.57
CA PHE A 208 -7.57 34.72 25.35
C PHE A 208 -6.67 35.32 26.45
N ARG A 209 -7.22 35.79 27.58
CA ARG A 209 -6.47 36.53 28.63
C ARG A 209 -5.24 35.76 29.16
N ALA A 210 -5.41 34.49 29.53
CA ALA A 210 -4.31 33.63 29.97
C ALA A 210 -3.26 33.40 28.87
N LEU A 211 -3.68 33.30 27.60
CA LEU A 211 -2.77 33.12 26.45
C LEU A 211 -1.99 34.41 26.14
N HIS A 212 -2.60 35.58 26.34
CA HIS A 212 -1.90 36.87 26.24
C HIS A 212 -0.88 37.05 27.37
N LYS A 213 -1.24 36.71 28.62
CA LYS A 213 -0.29 36.67 29.75
C LYS A 213 0.88 35.72 29.45
N ARG A 214 0.59 34.49 29.01
CA ARG A 214 1.57 33.49 28.55
C ARG A 214 2.49 34.02 27.45
N SER A 215 1.96 34.79 26.50
CA SER A 215 2.73 35.38 25.39
C SER A 215 3.75 36.42 25.88
N VAL A 216 3.35 37.31 26.80
CA VAL A 216 4.26 38.32 27.39
C VAL A 216 5.31 37.66 28.28
N TYR A 217 4.91 36.69 29.09
CA TYR A 217 5.81 35.89 29.92
C TYR A 217 6.90 35.20 29.09
N LEU A 218 6.54 34.64 27.92
CA LEU A 218 7.49 34.05 26.97
C LEU A 218 8.48 35.09 26.44
N ALA A 219 7.98 36.25 26.01
CA ALA A 219 8.81 37.30 25.42
C ALA A 219 9.80 37.90 26.43
N TYR A 220 9.38 38.09 27.68
CA TYR A 220 10.23 38.57 28.76
C TYR A 220 11.36 37.56 29.04
N LEU A 221 11.02 36.29 29.26
CA LEU A 221 11.98 35.21 29.47
C LEU A 221 12.95 35.04 28.29
N THR A 222 12.45 35.11 27.05
CA THR A 222 13.28 35.04 25.83
C THR A 222 14.26 36.20 25.76
N HIS A 223 13.84 37.41 26.14
CA HIS A 223 14.70 38.59 26.17
C HIS A 223 15.85 38.43 27.18
N TYR A 224 15.56 38.04 28.43
CA TYR A 224 16.61 37.86 29.44
C TYR A 224 17.52 36.67 29.15
N LEU A 225 17.01 35.53 28.66
CA LEU A 225 17.87 34.44 28.17
C LEU A 225 18.80 34.90 27.05
N SER A 226 18.33 35.74 26.11
CA SER A 226 19.18 36.30 25.05
C SER A 226 20.31 37.22 25.56
N ILE A 227 20.15 37.79 26.77
CA ILE A 227 21.19 38.57 27.47
C ILE A 227 22.15 37.60 28.19
N SER A 228 21.63 36.60 28.91
CA SER A 228 22.45 35.60 29.63
C SER A 228 23.34 34.80 28.68
N PHE A 229 22.82 34.34 27.53
CA PHE A 229 23.62 33.62 26.53
C PHE A 229 24.75 34.48 25.94
N LYS A 230 24.55 35.80 25.80
CA LYS A 230 25.61 36.74 25.40
C LYS A 230 26.64 36.97 26.50
N LYS A 231 26.18 37.15 27.74
CA LYS A 231 27.04 37.31 28.93
C LYS A 231 28.01 36.13 29.10
N GLU A 232 27.55 34.91 28.78
CA GLU A 232 28.35 33.68 28.86
C GLU A 232 29.00 33.25 27.52
N LYS A 233 28.91 34.07 26.46
CA LYS A 233 29.48 33.82 25.11
C LYS A 233 28.98 32.55 24.40
N LEU A 234 27.77 32.10 24.76
CA LEU A 234 27.11 30.90 24.22
C LEU A 234 26.31 31.19 22.94
N ASP A 235 26.01 32.47 22.67
CA ASP A 235 25.31 32.98 21.49
C ASP A 235 26.01 32.66 20.16
N GLN A 236 27.32 32.40 20.17
CA GLN A 236 28.09 31.95 19.01
C GLN A 236 27.57 30.64 18.40
N TYR A 237 27.00 29.74 19.20
CA TYR A 237 26.54 28.42 18.74
C TYR A 237 25.13 28.03 19.19
N ILE A 238 24.48 28.79 20.07
CA ILE A 238 23.07 28.60 20.42
C ILE A 238 22.19 29.52 19.59
N SER A 239 21.24 28.95 18.84
CA SER A 239 20.12 29.67 18.24
C SER A 239 18.86 29.57 19.10
N LEU A 240 18.14 30.69 19.20
CA LEU A 240 16.79 30.76 19.76
C LEU A 240 15.82 31.09 18.62
N GLU A 241 14.77 30.30 18.48
CA GLU A 241 13.67 30.51 17.55
C GLU A 241 12.33 30.33 18.28
N TYR A 242 11.29 31.05 17.87
CA TYR A 242 9.94 30.72 18.32
C TYR A 242 9.42 29.54 17.49
N SER A 243 8.57 28.72 18.11
CA SER A 243 7.90 27.58 17.49
C SER A 243 6.50 27.42 18.09
N TYR A 244 5.68 26.51 17.57
CA TYR A 244 4.37 26.18 18.12
C TYR A 244 4.38 24.77 18.71
N PHE A 245 4.03 24.63 20.00
CA PHE A 245 4.00 23.32 20.65
C PHE A 245 2.93 22.44 19.98
N ASN A 246 3.32 21.24 19.53
CA ASN A 246 2.45 20.38 18.72
C ASN A 246 1.81 21.08 17.49
N ASN A 247 2.46 22.09 16.91
CA ASN A 247 1.88 22.94 15.86
C ASN A 247 0.50 23.55 16.23
N ASP A 248 0.27 23.85 17.52
CA ASP A 248 -0.90 24.60 17.98
C ASP A 248 -0.60 26.12 17.93
N PRO A 249 -1.27 26.91 17.06
CA PRO A 249 -1.06 28.34 16.95
C PRO A 249 -1.37 29.14 18.23
N LEU A 250 -2.12 28.57 19.18
CA LEU A 250 -2.40 29.17 20.48
C LEU A 250 -1.25 29.02 21.49
N LEU A 251 -0.30 28.12 21.23
CA LEU A 251 0.75 27.72 22.18
C LEU A 251 2.16 27.98 21.60
N PRO A 252 2.57 29.26 21.40
CA PRO A 252 3.95 29.58 21.06
C PRO A 252 4.90 29.14 22.17
N ILE A 253 6.11 28.75 21.79
CA ILE A 253 7.20 28.28 22.64
C ILE A 253 8.54 28.78 22.10
N VAL A 254 9.61 28.70 22.90
CA VAL A 254 10.99 28.89 22.40
C VAL A 254 11.61 27.53 22.16
N THR A 255 12.16 27.31 20.97
CA THR A 255 13.06 26.20 20.68
C THR A 255 14.50 26.71 20.73
N ILE A 256 15.34 25.98 21.47
CA ILE A 256 16.78 26.20 21.60
C ILE A 256 17.47 25.12 20.77
N SER A 257 18.26 25.54 19.79
CA SER A 257 18.97 24.69 18.85
C SER A 257 20.48 24.99 18.86
N CYS A 258 21.33 23.95 18.80
CA CYS A 258 22.78 24.13 18.65
C CYS A 258 23.20 24.15 17.18
N LYS A 259 24.19 24.97 16.85
CA LYS A 259 24.95 24.94 15.60
C LYS A 259 26.29 24.21 15.80
N LYS A 260 26.95 23.86 14.69
CA LYS A 260 28.37 23.44 14.73
C LYS A 260 29.19 24.58 15.35
N ALA A 261 29.94 24.29 16.41
CA ALA A 261 30.86 25.27 16.98
C ALA A 261 31.96 25.62 15.95
N PRO A 262 32.41 26.88 15.88
CA PRO A 262 33.68 27.20 15.23
C PRO A 262 34.82 26.51 16.00
N SER A 263 35.86 26.08 15.29
CA SER A 263 37.00 25.41 15.90
C SER A 263 37.67 26.29 16.98
N HIS A 264 38.14 25.65 18.05
CA HIS A 264 38.93 26.23 19.15
C HIS A 264 38.21 27.02 20.26
N GLN A 265 36.90 26.83 20.51
CA GLN A 265 36.25 27.29 21.76
C GLN A 265 35.44 26.18 22.46
N ASN A 266 35.20 26.36 23.77
CA ASN A 266 34.75 25.31 24.71
C ASN A 266 33.55 24.49 24.22
N GLU A 267 33.78 23.23 23.82
CA GLU A 267 32.70 22.28 23.46
C GLU A 267 31.80 21.89 24.65
N GLU A 268 32.09 22.32 25.89
CA GLU A 268 31.50 21.80 27.13
C GLU A 268 29.97 21.81 27.17
N TYR A 269 29.34 22.86 26.65
CA TYR A 269 27.88 23.02 26.62
C TYR A 269 27.26 22.86 25.22
N ASN A 270 28.06 22.66 24.16
CA ASN A 270 27.53 22.42 22.81
C ASN A 270 27.06 20.96 22.67
N PHE A 271 25.77 20.77 22.33
CA PHE A 271 25.15 19.47 22.13
C PHE A 271 24.78 19.15 20.67
N TYR A 272 25.32 19.87 19.67
CA TYR A 272 25.04 19.62 18.24
C TYR A 272 25.23 18.15 17.82
N LYS A 273 26.27 17.49 18.36
CA LYS A 273 26.61 16.08 18.08
C LYS A 273 25.51 15.10 18.54
N THR A 274 24.64 15.47 19.49
CA THR A 274 23.56 14.60 20.01
C THR A 274 22.26 14.70 19.21
N ARG A 275 22.12 15.71 18.34
CA ARG A 275 20.92 16.05 17.55
C ARG A 275 19.67 16.41 18.37
N PHE A 276 19.79 16.69 19.67
CA PHE A 276 18.66 17.22 20.43
C PHE A 276 18.37 18.69 20.09
N SER A 277 17.09 19.08 20.22
CA SER A 277 16.65 20.45 20.47
C SER A 277 15.93 20.53 21.82
N ILE A 278 15.79 21.72 22.40
CA ILE A 278 15.14 21.92 23.71
C ILE A 278 14.00 22.91 23.54
N ASN A 279 12.78 22.50 23.91
CA ASN A 279 11.58 23.33 23.89
C ASN A 279 11.30 23.89 25.28
N LEU A 280 11.22 25.22 25.41
CA LEU A 280 10.72 25.90 26.61
C LEU A 280 9.21 26.13 26.46
N ILE A 281 8.43 25.32 27.15
CA ILE A 281 6.97 25.32 27.13
C ILE A 281 6.47 26.01 28.39
N ILE A 282 5.70 27.10 28.24
CA ILE A 282 5.00 27.68 29.40
C ILE A 282 3.72 26.91 29.67
N GLY A 283 3.56 26.47 30.92
CA GLY A 283 2.35 25.87 31.46
C GLY A 283 1.69 26.71 32.55
N PHE A 284 0.55 26.23 33.02
CA PHE A 284 -0.28 26.84 34.05
C PHE A 284 -0.37 25.91 35.27
N PRO A 285 -0.62 26.42 36.49
CA PRO A 285 -0.79 25.57 37.68
C PRO A 285 -1.99 24.63 37.57
N HIS A 286 -1.91 23.49 38.26
CA HIS A 286 -3.00 22.51 38.30
C HIS A 286 -4.23 23.10 39.00
N LYS A 287 -5.44 22.80 38.51
CA LYS A 287 -6.73 23.21 39.09
C LYS A 287 -6.94 24.74 39.30
N ILE A 288 -6.09 25.60 38.74
CA ILE A 288 -6.22 27.08 38.79
C ILE A 288 -7.51 27.63 38.16
N PHE A 289 -8.05 26.92 37.17
CA PHE A 289 -9.33 27.21 36.52
C PHE A 289 -10.34 26.08 36.76
N ASP A 290 -11.62 26.44 36.84
CA ASP A 290 -12.72 25.48 37.00
C ASP A 290 -12.90 24.63 35.73
N ALA A 291 -12.43 23.38 35.80
CA ALA A 291 -12.48 22.43 34.70
C ALA A 291 -13.91 22.16 34.18
N LYS A 292 -14.97 22.39 34.97
CA LYS A 292 -16.37 22.28 34.48
C LYS A 292 -16.73 23.38 33.47
N LYS A 293 -16.04 24.52 33.51
CA LYS A 293 -16.21 25.64 32.55
C LYS A 293 -15.35 25.46 31.30
N LEU A 294 -14.29 24.65 31.37
CA LEU A 294 -13.38 24.30 30.28
C LEU A 294 -13.73 22.96 29.59
N LEU A 295 -14.92 22.41 29.83
CA LEU A 295 -15.40 21.23 29.08
C LEU A 295 -15.51 21.53 27.57
N PRO A 296 -15.35 20.54 26.67
CA PRO A 296 -15.45 20.74 25.22
C PRO A 296 -16.78 21.36 24.76
N ASN A 297 -17.87 21.14 25.50
CA ASN A 297 -19.21 21.66 25.23
C ASN A 297 -19.50 23.07 25.83
N LYS A 298 -18.46 23.83 26.18
CA LYS A 298 -18.58 25.21 26.70
C LYS A 298 -17.89 26.24 25.81
N ASN A 299 -18.46 27.43 25.77
CA ASN A 299 -17.85 28.61 25.17
C ASN A 299 -16.97 29.34 26.19
N CYS A 300 -15.73 29.66 25.80
CA CYS A 300 -14.82 30.52 26.55
C CYS A 300 -14.38 31.78 25.79
N ILE A 301 -14.96 32.04 24.61
CA ILE A 301 -14.70 33.22 23.78
C ILE A 301 -16.02 33.93 23.49
N ARG A 302 -16.24 35.09 24.10
CA ARG A 302 -17.46 35.90 23.96
C ARG A 302 -17.26 37.04 22.98
N ILE A 303 -18.20 37.20 22.05
CA ILE A 303 -18.33 38.40 21.18
C ILE A 303 -19.12 39.46 21.97
N ALA A 304 -19.02 40.73 21.57
CA ALA A 304 -20.02 41.74 21.96
C ALA A 304 -21.42 41.31 21.50
N HIS A 305 -22.45 41.70 22.25
CA HIS A 305 -23.83 41.28 21.97
C HIS A 305 -24.33 41.79 20.61
N ASP A 306 -24.96 40.88 19.88
CA ASP A 306 -25.95 41.13 18.84
C ASP A 306 -27.13 40.23 19.23
N ASP A 307 -28.26 40.82 19.64
CA ASP A 307 -29.32 40.12 20.40
C ASP A 307 -30.16 39.14 19.54
N SER A 308 -29.69 38.86 18.33
CA SER A 308 -30.23 37.91 17.36
C SER A 308 -29.75 36.46 17.55
N VAL A 309 -28.73 36.20 18.39
CA VAL A 309 -28.09 34.87 18.54
C VAL A 309 -28.35 34.27 19.93
N SER A 310 -29.24 33.29 20.01
CA SER A 310 -29.66 32.64 21.27
C SER A 310 -28.63 31.69 21.89
N GLU A 311 -27.73 31.08 21.10
CA GLU A 311 -26.70 30.16 21.60
C GLU A 311 -25.29 30.51 21.09
N LEU A 312 -24.34 30.62 22.01
CA LEU A 312 -22.92 30.86 21.70
C LEU A 312 -22.20 29.57 21.28
N PRO A 313 -21.39 29.59 20.21
CA PRO A 313 -20.70 28.40 19.73
C PRO A 313 -19.62 27.90 20.72
N VAL A 314 -19.53 26.58 20.85
CA VAL A 314 -18.56 25.90 21.73
C VAL A 314 -17.12 26.04 21.22
N THR A 315 -16.14 26.01 22.14
CA THR A 315 -14.73 26.33 21.84
C THR A 315 -13.75 25.20 22.19
N PRO A 316 -13.96 23.95 21.70
CA PRO A 316 -13.23 22.77 22.19
C PRO A 316 -11.70 22.87 22.02
N LEU A 317 -11.21 23.39 20.89
CA LEU A 317 -9.77 23.57 20.62
C LEU A 317 -9.11 24.53 21.61
N TYR A 318 -9.71 25.70 21.82
CA TYR A 318 -9.23 26.71 22.78
C TYR A 318 -9.32 26.20 24.23
N ASN A 319 -10.42 25.54 24.59
CA ASN A 319 -10.61 24.96 25.92
C ASN A 319 -9.54 23.89 26.20
N PHE A 320 -9.25 23.03 25.21
CA PHE A 320 -8.17 22.04 25.27
C PHE A 320 -6.78 22.69 25.39
N ALA A 321 -6.47 23.76 24.65
CA ALA A 321 -5.19 24.46 24.76
C ALA A 321 -4.93 24.99 26.18
N ILE A 322 -5.96 25.52 26.85
CA ILE A 322 -5.87 25.97 28.25
C ILE A 322 -5.79 24.78 29.23
N LEU A 323 -6.67 23.79 29.09
CA LEU A 323 -6.80 22.69 30.05
C LEU A 323 -5.67 21.64 29.95
N SER A 324 -5.06 21.47 28.78
CA SER A 324 -3.80 20.72 28.64
C SER A 324 -2.63 21.49 29.27
N SER A 325 -2.61 22.82 29.15
CA SER A 325 -1.58 23.67 29.77
C SER A 325 -1.58 23.62 31.30
N THR A 326 -2.70 23.29 31.96
CA THR A 326 -2.78 23.09 33.43
C THR A 326 -2.44 21.66 33.90
N THR A 327 -2.21 20.70 33.00
CA THR A 327 -2.23 19.26 33.35
C THR A 327 -0.99 18.45 32.95
N TYR A 328 0.01 19.06 32.28
CA TYR A 328 1.23 18.36 31.83
C TYR A 328 1.96 17.59 32.96
N GLU A 329 2.08 18.15 34.16
CA GLU A 329 2.69 17.46 35.30
C GLU A 329 1.89 16.25 35.78
N VAL A 330 0.55 16.34 35.75
CA VAL A 330 -0.34 15.25 36.20
C VAL A 330 -0.16 14.04 35.29
N TYR A 331 -0.14 14.26 33.98
CA TYR A 331 0.12 13.18 33.02
C TYR A 331 1.54 12.63 33.12
N LEU A 332 2.56 13.45 33.42
CA LEU A 332 3.90 12.93 33.68
C LEU A 332 3.92 12.03 34.93
N LYS A 333 3.29 12.46 36.02
CA LYS A 333 3.20 11.70 37.28
C LYS A 333 2.44 10.37 37.08
N TYR A 334 1.33 10.40 36.35
CA TYR A 334 0.56 9.23 35.92
C TYR A 334 1.39 8.25 35.07
N LEU A 335 2.00 8.72 33.97
CA LEU A 335 2.80 7.87 33.08
C LEU A 335 4.06 7.31 33.76
N TYR A 336 4.69 8.06 34.67
CA TYR A 336 5.81 7.58 35.48
C TYR A 336 5.39 6.47 36.46
N LYS A 337 4.20 6.59 37.06
CA LYS A 337 3.58 5.56 37.91
C LYS A 337 3.30 4.28 37.12
N THR A 338 2.65 4.37 35.96
CA THR A 338 2.40 3.20 35.09
C THR A 338 3.69 2.53 34.64
N LYS A 339 4.72 3.32 34.28
CA LYS A 339 6.06 2.82 33.94
C LYS A 339 6.73 2.10 35.11
N LYS A 340 6.50 2.51 36.36
CA LYS A 340 7.03 1.83 37.55
C LYS A 340 6.31 0.51 37.85
N GLN A 341 5.03 0.41 37.50
CA GLN A 341 4.25 -0.83 37.61
C GLN A 341 4.52 -1.83 36.47
N THR A 342 4.93 -1.34 35.30
CA THR A 342 4.94 -2.12 34.04
C THR A 342 6.34 -2.12 33.41
N ILE A 343 7.08 -3.23 33.53
CA ILE A 343 8.50 -3.31 33.16
C ILE A 343 8.72 -2.98 31.67
N ALA A 344 7.99 -3.63 30.77
CA ALA A 344 8.13 -3.48 29.32
C ALA A 344 7.56 -2.17 28.73
N PHE A 345 7.01 -1.27 29.57
CA PHE A 345 6.37 -0.03 29.13
C PHE A 345 7.30 0.90 28.33
N LYS A 346 8.60 0.94 28.69
CA LYS A 346 9.60 1.74 27.96
C LYS A 346 9.73 1.30 26.51
N GLU A 347 9.76 -0.01 26.27
CA GLU A 347 9.98 -0.62 24.96
C GLU A 347 8.71 -0.52 24.10
N ALA A 348 7.55 -0.84 24.68
CA ALA A 348 6.27 -0.69 24.01
C ALA A 348 6.02 0.77 23.55
N ALA A 349 6.45 1.76 24.34
CA ALA A 349 6.41 3.18 23.95
C ALA A 349 7.37 3.53 22.78
N VAL A 350 8.50 2.81 22.64
CA VAL A 350 9.41 2.94 21.50
C VAL A 350 8.83 2.29 20.24
N LEU A 351 8.27 1.08 20.35
CA LEU A 351 7.58 0.40 19.24
C LEU A 351 6.40 1.25 18.73
N GLY A 352 5.59 1.81 19.64
CA GLY A 352 4.53 2.76 19.30
C GLY A 352 5.04 4.02 18.60
N ARG A 353 6.16 4.62 19.06
CA ARG A 353 6.77 5.78 18.37
C ARG A 353 7.22 5.42 16.96
N LEU A 354 7.91 4.29 16.78
CA LEU A 354 8.41 3.87 15.47
C LEU A 354 7.24 3.58 14.51
N TRP A 355 6.24 2.82 14.96
CA TRP A 355 5.03 2.50 14.18
C TRP A 355 4.32 3.76 13.65
N LEU A 356 4.14 4.77 14.51
CA LEU A 356 3.56 6.08 14.14
C LEU A 356 4.47 6.86 13.19
N GLN A 357 5.78 6.92 13.46
CA GLN A 357 6.75 7.65 12.64
C GLN A 357 6.81 7.10 11.20
N GLN A 358 6.78 5.79 11.00
CA GLN A 358 6.76 5.19 9.66
C GLN A 358 5.45 5.51 8.90
N ARG A 359 4.32 5.55 9.62
CA ARG A 359 2.99 5.91 9.10
C ARG A 359 2.76 7.42 8.98
N GLY A 360 3.74 8.24 9.35
CA GLY A 360 3.72 9.70 9.22
C GLY A 360 2.83 10.41 10.25
N PHE A 361 2.48 9.73 11.34
CA PHE A 361 1.72 10.32 12.44
C PHE A 361 2.64 11.00 13.47
N SER A 362 2.13 12.06 14.09
CA SER A 362 2.78 12.72 15.23
C SER A 362 1.76 13.37 16.16
N SER A 363 2.22 13.87 17.30
CA SER A 363 1.39 14.65 18.24
C SER A 363 1.01 16.05 17.71
N GLN A 364 1.45 16.46 16.52
CA GLN A 364 1.11 17.75 15.89
C GLN A 364 -0.39 17.85 15.54
N SER A 365 -0.97 19.06 15.57
CA SER A 365 -2.41 19.28 15.36
C SER A 365 -2.86 18.97 13.93
N ALA A 366 -3.74 17.97 13.77
CA ALA A 366 -4.23 17.54 12.46
C ALA A 366 -5.16 18.56 11.79
N HIS A 367 -5.82 19.41 12.59
CA HIS A 367 -6.74 20.46 12.11
C HIS A 367 -6.06 21.44 11.16
N SER A 368 -4.75 21.68 11.35
CA SER A 368 -3.92 22.55 10.51
C SER A 368 -3.47 21.91 9.17
N GLY A 369 -4.13 20.84 8.73
CA GLY A 369 -3.83 20.18 7.45
C GLY A 369 -2.54 19.37 7.50
N SER A 370 -2.41 18.51 8.51
CA SER A 370 -1.34 17.52 8.63
C SER A 370 -1.90 16.19 9.16
N LEU A 371 -1.24 15.07 8.88
CA LEU A 371 -1.59 13.78 9.48
C LEU A 371 -1.02 13.72 10.91
N GLY A 372 -1.88 13.57 11.91
CA GLY A 372 -1.45 13.71 13.30
C GLY A 372 -2.56 13.75 14.34
N GLY A 373 -2.31 14.48 15.42
CA GLY A 373 -3.08 14.50 16.65
C GLY A 373 -2.81 13.31 17.57
N PHE A 374 -1.94 12.38 17.16
CA PHE A 374 -1.63 11.14 17.85
C PHE A 374 -0.15 10.78 17.63
N GLY A 375 0.68 10.97 18.66
CA GLY A 375 2.09 10.63 18.69
C GLY A 375 2.43 9.79 19.92
N THR A 376 3.68 9.86 20.40
CA THR A 376 4.10 9.03 21.56
C THR A 376 3.32 9.36 22.83
N PHE A 377 2.99 10.64 23.09
CA PHE A 377 2.24 11.01 24.29
C PHE A 377 0.87 10.32 24.33
N GLU A 378 0.09 10.49 23.26
CA GLU A 378 -1.24 9.95 23.11
C GLU A 378 -1.22 8.40 23.13
N PHE A 379 -0.25 7.77 22.47
CA PHE A 379 -0.03 6.32 22.55
C PHE A 379 0.30 5.84 23.97
N THR A 380 1.19 6.53 24.70
CA THR A 380 1.54 6.14 26.08
C THR A 380 0.39 6.35 27.07
N THR A 381 -0.42 7.39 26.87
CA THR A 381 -1.63 7.64 27.68
C THR A 381 -2.66 6.56 27.41
N LEU A 382 -2.95 6.22 26.14
CA LEU A 382 -3.85 5.12 25.80
C LEU A 382 -3.35 3.77 26.34
N MET A 383 -2.05 3.47 26.24
CA MET A 383 -1.48 2.25 26.83
C MET A 383 -1.64 2.21 28.35
N ALA A 384 -1.56 3.36 29.03
CA ALA A 384 -1.78 3.45 30.47
C ALA A 384 -3.26 3.30 30.88
N THR A 385 -4.21 3.80 30.09
CA THR A 385 -5.65 3.58 30.37
C THR A 385 -6.05 2.12 30.17
N LEU A 386 -5.53 1.47 29.13
CA LEU A 386 -5.79 0.05 28.83
C LEU A 386 -5.13 -0.93 29.82
N LEU A 387 -4.09 -0.50 30.56
CA LEU A 387 -3.57 -1.21 31.73
C LEU A 387 -4.48 -1.09 32.97
N ASN A 388 -5.35 -0.07 33.01
CA ASN A 388 -6.30 0.19 34.09
C ASN A 388 -7.77 -0.04 33.67
N GLY A 389 -8.04 -0.92 32.70
CA GLY A 389 -9.40 -1.19 32.20
C GLY A 389 -9.46 -1.21 30.68
N GLY A 390 -10.54 -0.65 30.12
CA GLY A 390 -10.72 -0.38 28.69
C GLY A 390 -11.92 -1.06 28.05
N GLY A 391 -12.43 -2.17 28.62
CA GLY A 391 -13.62 -2.84 28.12
C GLY A 391 -14.94 -2.12 28.47
N VAL A 392 -16.04 -2.55 27.85
CA VAL A 392 -17.41 -2.07 28.14
C VAL A 392 -17.75 -2.22 29.62
N ASN A 393 -17.41 -3.35 30.24
CA ASN A 393 -17.64 -3.59 31.67
C ASN A 393 -16.50 -3.09 32.59
N GLY A 394 -15.57 -2.28 32.07
CA GLY A 394 -14.38 -1.83 32.82
C GLY A 394 -13.27 -2.89 32.97
N ASN A 395 -13.42 -4.04 32.30
CA ASN A 395 -12.44 -5.13 32.28
C ASN A 395 -11.06 -4.66 31.79
N LYS A 396 -10.00 -5.20 32.40
CA LYS A 396 -8.60 -4.91 32.01
C LYS A 396 -8.29 -5.51 30.63
N ILE A 397 -7.84 -4.66 29.70
CA ILE A 397 -7.43 -5.08 28.36
C ILE A 397 -5.94 -5.49 28.31
N LEU A 398 -5.09 -4.82 29.10
CA LEU A 398 -3.67 -5.11 29.23
C LEU A 398 -3.31 -5.48 30.68
N LEU A 399 -2.28 -6.29 30.86
CA LEU A 399 -1.72 -6.66 32.17
C LEU A 399 -0.30 -6.12 32.34
N HIS A 400 0.08 -5.71 33.55
CA HIS A 400 1.41 -5.14 33.85
C HIS A 400 2.58 -6.10 33.60
N GLY A 401 2.32 -7.42 33.58
CA GLY A 401 3.30 -8.46 33.26
C GLY A 401 3.48 -8.75 31.77
N PHE A 402 2.74 -8.09 30.87
CA PHE A 402 2.86 -8.31 29.43
C PHE A 402 4.21 -7.81 28.87
N SER A 403 4.73 -8.59 27.91
CA SER A 403 5.88 -8.21 27.08
C SER A 403 5.59 -6.97 26.22
N SER A 404 6.65 -6.34 25.71
CA SER A 404 6.55 -5.18 24.81
C SER A 404 5.81 -5.50 23.51
N TYR A 405 5.92 -6.72 22.99
CA TYR A 405 5.10 -7.24 21.89
C TYR A 405 3.61 -7.33 22.27
N GLN A 406 3.27 -7.94 23.41
CA GLN A 406 1.86 -8.09 23.85
C GLN A 406 1.20 -6.74 24.16
N LEU A 407 1.92 -5.80 24.80
CA LEU A 407 1.45 -4.43 25.01
C LEU A 407 1.17 -3.73 23.67
N PHE A 408 2.11 -3.79 22.71
CA PHE A 408 1.93 -3.22 21.38
C PHE A 408 0.74 -3.85 20.64
N LYS A 409 0.68 -5.19 20.55
CA LYS A 409 -0.41 -5.92 19.87
C LYS A 409 -1.76 -5.65 20.51
N GLY A 410 -1.84 -5.50 21.83
CA GLY A 410 -3.08 -5.17 22.53
C GLY A 410 -3.57 -3.73 22.25
N VAL A 411 -2.67 -2.74 22.26
CA VAL A 411 -3.03 -1.35 21.87
C VAL A 411 -3.46 -1.28 20.41
N ILE A 412 -2.75 -1.97 19.49
CA ILE A 412 -3.12 -2.05 18.08
C ILE A 412 -4.47 -2.74 17.88
N LYS A 413 -4.76 -3.86 18.57
CA LYS A 413 -6.09 -4.50 18.52
C LYS A 413 -7.17 -3.52 18.97
N TYR A 414 -6.98 -2.85 20.10
CA TYR A 414 -7.97 -1.90 20.63
C TYR A 414 -8.27 -0.76 19.64
N LEU A 415 -7.23 -0.17 19.04
CA LEU A 415 -7.36 0.86 17.99
C LEU A 415 -8.00 0.35 16.67
N ALA A 416 -7.93 -0.95 16.39
CA ALA A 416 -8.51 -1.55 15.19
C ALA A 416 -10.00 -1.86 15.36
N THR A 417 -10.41 -2.34 16.54
CA THR A 417 -11.78 -2.85 16.80
C THR A 417 -12.70 -1.86 17.49
N MET A 418 -12.20 -1.05 18.44
CA MET A 418 -13.05 -0.15 19.25
C MET A 418 -13.07 1.25 18.63
N ASP A 419 -14.25 1.79 18.36
CA ASP A 419 -14.39 3.14 17.79
C ASP A 419 -14.39 4.22 18.88
N LEU A 420 -13.63 5.28 18.66
CA LEU A 420 -13.49 6.38 19.61
C LEU A 420 -14.07 7.71 19.07
N CYS A 421 -14.92 7.67 18.03
CA CYS A 421 -15.36 8.84 17.28
C CYS A 421 -16.87 8.87 16.99
N THR A 422 -17.41 7.83 16.34
CA THR A 422 -18.82 7.73 15.94
C THR A 422 -19.63 6.82 16.86
N ASP A 423 -19.05 5.70 17.28
CA ASP A 423 -19.80 4.60 17.90
C ASP A 423 -19.59 4.53 19.43
N GLY A 424 -18.60 5.26 19.95
CA GLY A 424 -18.30 5.30 21.38
C GLY A 424 -17.16 6.23 21.76
N HIS A 425 -16.79 6.19 23.05
CA HIS A 425 -15.61 6.85 23.59
C HIS A 425 -15.02 6.07 24.78
N LEU A 426 -13.72 6.25 25.02
CA LEU A 426 -13.04 5.68 26.20
C LEU A 426 -12.93 6.72 27.32
N GLN A 427 -13.37 6.34 28.52
CA GLN A 427 -13.37 7.16 29.72
C GLN A 427 -12.47 6.55 30.81
N PHE A 428 -11.62 7.36 31.44
CA PHE A 428 -10.68 6.92 32.49
C PHE A 428 -10.54 7.95 33.61
N SER A 429 -9.76 7.66 34.65
CA SER A 429 -9.30 8.62 35.66
C SER A 429 -7.76 8.57 35.75
N SER A 430 -7.09 9.72 35.85
CA SER A 430 -5.63 9.79 36.03
C SER A 430 -5.18 9.99 37.48
N GLU A 431 -6.02 10.54 38.35
CA GLU A 431 -5.74 10.73 39.78
C GLU A 431 -6.29 9.59 40.65
N ASP A 432 -7.47 9.04 40.32
CA ASP A 432 -8.21 8.07 41.15
C ASP A 432 -7.95 6.60 40.77
N GLU A 433 -7.32 5.81 41.65
CA GLU A 433 -7.06 4.38 41.39
C GLU A 433 -8.32 3.50 41.43
N ASN A 434 -9.31 3.85 42.25
CA ASN A 434 -10.52 3.04 42.46
C ASN A 434 -11.48 3.04 41.27
N HIS A 435 -11.22 3.84 40.24
CA HIS A 435 -12.01 3.91 39.02
C HIS A 435 -11.28 3.22 37.87
N SER A 436 -11.79 2.07 37.42
CA SER A 436 -11.34 1.45 36.18
C SER A 436 -11.75 2.28 34.95
N SER A 437 -10.96 2.17 33.89
CA SER A 437 -11.26 2.77 32.59
C SER A 437 -12.39 1.99 31.92
N LYS A 438 -13.42 2.68 31.44
CA LYS A 438 -14.64 2.09 30.85
C LYS A 438 -14.86 2.64 29.44
N TYR A 439 -15.14 1.76 28.49
CA TYR A 439 -15.67 2.17 27.18
C TYR A 439 -17.19 2.45 27.30
N ILE A 440 -17.67 3.47 26.59
CA ILE A 440 -19.08 3.88 26.57
C ILE A 440 -19.53 3.98 25.12
N GLU A 441 -20.62 3.29 24.79
CA GLU A 441 -21.24 3.18 23.46
C GLU A 441 -22.07 4.43 23.10
N GLU A 442 -21.52 5.60 23.41
CA GLU A 442 -22.06 6.92 23.05
C GLU A 442 -20.93 7.73 22.39
N GLY A 443 -20.98 7.89 21.07
CA GLY A 443 -20.00 8.65 20.29
C GLY A 443 -20.36 10.14 20.18
N PHE A 444 -19.35 11.01 20.21
CA PHE A 444 -19.52 12.47 20.10
C PHE A 444 -19.30 13.04 18.69
N GLN A 445 -19.26 12.18 17.66
CA GLN A 445 -18.87 12.53 16.29
C GLN A 445 -17.48 13.20 16.21
N ALA A 446 -16.60 12.92 17.18
CA ALA A 446 -15.25 13.45 17.29
C ALA A 446 -14.36 12.51 18.13
N PRO A 447 -13.07 12.32 17.78
CA PRO A 447 -12.15 11.45 18.51
C PRO A 447 -12.07 11.80 20.01
N THR A 448 -12.45 10.86 20.89
CA THR A 448 -12.63 11.11 22.32
C THR A 448 -11.98 10.06 23.21
N LEU A 449 -10.98 10.50 23.98
CA LEU A 449 -10.38 9.79 25.12
C LEU A 449 -10.43 10.72 26.33
N PHE A 450 -11.41 10.51 27.22
CA PHE A 450 -11.81 11.48 28.23
C PHE A 450 -11.33 11.12 29.64
N ASP A 451 -10.59 12.02 30.26
CA ASP A 451 -10.10 11.90 31.64
C ASP A 451 -11.09 12.54 32.63
N LYS A 452 -11.65 11.74 33.54
CA LYS A 452 -12.58 12.19 34.58
C LYS A 452 -11.90 13.01 35.67
N SER A 453 -10.60 12.87 35.93
CA SER A 453 -9.90 13.65 36.96
C SER A 453 -9.61 15.07 36.45
N THR A 454 -9.15 15.24 35.21
CA THR A 454 -8.78 16.55 34.63
C THR A 454 -9.86 17.21 33.77
N LYS A 455 -10.82 16.44 33.24
CA LYS A 455 -11.82 16.81 32.21
C LYS A 455 -11.24 17.06 30.80
N VAL A 456 -10.02 16.61 30.53
CA VAL A 456 -9.38 16.72 29.20
C VAL A 456 -9.87 15.59 28.27
N ASN A 457 -10.18 15.94 27.01
CA ASN A 457 -10.17 14.96 25.91
C ASN A 457 -8.77 14.96 25.27
N ILE A 458 -8.02 13.87 25.43
CA ILE A 458 -6.64 13.72 24.93
C ILE A 458 -6.57 13.80 23.40
N LEU A 459 -7.60 13.32 22.69
CA LEU A 459 -7.61 13.21 21.23
C LEU A 459 -8.12 14.47 20.50
N SER A 460 -8.35 15.58 21.22
CA SER A 460 -8.88 16.84 20.65
C SER A 460 -8.08 17.40 19.46
N LYS A 461 -6.79 17.02 19.33
CA LYS A 461 -5.90 17.41 18.22
C LYS A 461 -6.08 16.59 16.94
N MET A 462 -6.81 15.47 17.00
CA MET A 462 -7.15 14.66 15.83
C MET A 462 -8.37 15.23 15.11
N THR A 463 -8.36 15.16 13.78
CA THR A 463 -9.60 15.23 12.98
C THR A 463 -10.20 13.83 12.88
N ASN A 464 -11.51 13.74 12.62
CA ASN A 464 -12.19 12.46 12.36
C ASN A 464 -11.50 11.68 11.23
N VAL A 465 -10.99 12.40 10.22
CA VAL A 465 -10.19 11.86 9.11
C VAL A 465 -8.88 11.25 9.59
N SER A 466 -8.11 11.95 10.43
CA SER A 466 -6.87 11.42 11.00
C SER A 466 -7.13 10.18 11.87
N TYR A 467 -8.27 10.14 12.57
CA TYR A 467 -8.68 8.97 13.34
C TYR A 467 -9.10 7.78 12.47
N GLN A 468 -9.89 7.98 11.40
CA GLN A 468 -10.23 6.89 10.48
C GLN A 468 -8.99 6.34 9.75
N ALA A 469 -8.04 7.20 9.39
CA ALA A 469 -6.72 6.77 8.92
C ALA A 469 -5.99 5.91 9.96
N LEU A 470 -5.99 6.31 11.24
CA LEU A 470 -5.36 5.55 12.33
C LEU A 470 -6.04 4.19 12.55
N LYS A 471 -7.37 4.13 12.54
CA LYS A 471 -8.18 2.90 12.65
C LYS A 471 -7.88 1.93 11.51
N MET A 472 -7.79 2.45 10.28
CA MET A 472 -7.42 1.68 9.08
C MET A 472 -6.00 1.09 9.20
N TYR A 473 -4.97 1.91 9.49
CA TYR A 473 -3.60 1.39 9.69
C TYR A 473 -3.49 0.44 10.89
N ALA A 474 -4.34 0.58 11.92
CA ALA A 474 -4.43 -0.37 13.03
C ALA A 474 -5.02 -1.72 12.59
N LYS A 475 -6.09 -1.73 11.78
CA LYS A 475 -6.64 -2.96 11.18
C LYS A 475 -5.60 -3.67 10.31
N GLU A 476 -4.93 -2.97 9.40
CA GLU A 476 -3.84 -3.54 8.59
C GLU A 476 -2.72 -4.13 9.47
N THR A 477 -2.30 -3.39 10.51
CA THR A 477 -1.23 -3.85 11.41
C THR A 477 -1.69 -5.06 12.24
N LEU A 478 -2.96 -5.15 12.62
CA LEU A 478 -3.53 -6.32 13.30
C LEU A 478 -3.50 -7.56 12.38
N THR A 479 -3.84 -7.41 11.09
CA THR A 479 -3.70 -8.47 10.09
C THR A 479 -2.24 -8.91 9.93
N MET A 480 -1.28 -7.97 9.86
CA MET A 480 0.16 -8.29 9.84
C MET A 480 0.62 -9.04 11.10
N LEU A 481 0.14 -8.65 12.30
CA LEU A 481 0.45 -9.29 13.59
C LEU A 481 -0.23 -10.65 13.80
N ASN A 482 -1.23 -10.97 12.98
CA ASN A 482 -1.95 -12.25 12.99
C ASN A 482 -1.53 -13.18 11.84
N ASN A 483 -0.73 -12.71 10.86
CA ASN A 483 -0.14 -13.56 9.83
C ASN A 483 0.89 -14.52 10.46
N VAL A 484 0.49 -15.78 10.66
CA VAL A 484 1.33 -16.84 11.26
C VAL A 484 2.39 -17.41 10.30
N VAL A 485 2.26 -17.16 8.99
CA VAL A 485 3.07 -17.80 7.94
C VAL A 485 4.29 -16.96 7.57
N GLN A 486 4.05 -15.74 7.09
CA GLN A 486 5.10 -14.82 6.63
C GLN A 486 5.60 -13.95 7.80
N ASP A 487 6.86 -13.52 7.77
CA ASP A 487 7.30 -12.44 8.66
C ASP A 487 6.85 -11.07 8.13
N GLN A 488 6.49 -10.18 9.05
CA GLN A 488 5.94 -8.84 8.79
C GLN A 488 6.67 -7.74 9.59
N PHE A 489 7.68 -8.08 10.40
CA PHE A 489 8.37 -7.11 11.26
C PHE A 489 8.92 -5.89 10.49
N SER A 490 9.56 -6.13 9.34
CA SER A 490 10.08 -5.09 8.44
C SER A 490 8.98 -4.16 7.88
N ASN A 491 7.82 -4.73 7.56
CA ASN A 491 6.66 -3.99 7.07
C ASN A 491 6.04 -3.13 8.19
N ILE A 492 5.98 -3.65 9.42
CA ILE A 492 5.40 -2.93 10.57
C ILE A 492 6.30 -1.76 11.02
N PHE A 493 7.62 -1.99 11.17
CA PHE A 493 8.52 -1.07 11.88
C PHE A 493 9.65 -0.43 11.07
N LEU A 494 10.09 -1.02 9.95
CA LEU A 494 11.27 -0.53 9.20
C LEU A 494 10.93 0.31 7.97
N THR A 495 9.73 0.12 7.40
CA THR A 495 9.32 0.72 6.12
C THR A 495 8.59 2.05 6.30
N ASN A 496 9.25 3.19 5.98
CA ASN A 496 8.61 4.51 5.96
C ASN A 496 7.71 4.70 4.73
N ILE A 497 6.42 4.41 4.87
CA ILE A 497 5.43 4.61 3.80
C ILE A 497 5.18 6.10 3.47
N SER A 498 5.53 7.02 4.38
CA SER A 498 5.22 8.45 4.24
C SER A 498 6.31 9.26 3.53
N ARG A 499 7.32 8.59 2.95
CA ARG A 499 8.39 9.23 2.17
C ARG A 499 7.92 9.71 0.78
N THR A 500 6.86 9.13 0.22
CA THR A 500 6.37 9.47 -1.13
C THR A 500 4.84 9.40 -1.14
N ASP A 501 4.18 10.54 -1.30
CA ASP A 501 2.71 10.65 -1.20
C ASP A 501 1.99 9.72 -2.22
N ASN A 502 2.44 9.66 -3.49
CA ASN A 502 1.85 8.81 -4.54
C ASN A 502 2.07 7.29 -4.37
N LEU A 503 2.91 6.84 -3.41
CA LEU A 503 2.99 5.42 -3.03
C LEU A 503 2.02 5.09 -1.89
N LYS A 504 1.82 6.04 -0.97
CA LYS A 504 0.92 5.91 0.18
C LYS A 504 -0.55 6.08 -0.21
N TYR A 505 -0.83 7.00 -1.13
CA TYR A 505 -2.16 7.38 -1.62
C TYR A 505 -2.30 7.11 -3.12
N ASP A 506 -3.53 6.90 -3.56
CA ASP A 506 -3.83 6.48 -4.94
C ASP A 506 -3.88 7.66 -5.91
N HIS A 507 -4.40 8.80 -5.45
CA HIS A 507 -4.39 10.06 -6.20
C HIS A 507 -3.94 11.22 -5.32
N CYS A 508 -3.18 12.13 -5.91
CA CYS A 508 -2.76 13.40 -5.31
C CYS A 508 -3.14 14.56 -6.24
N PHE A 509 -3.92 15.51 -5.74
CA PHE A 509 -4.36 16.71 -6.43
C PHE A 509 -3.68 17.93 -5.80
N ASP A 510 -3.02 18.73 -6.64
CA ASP A 510 -2.38 19.98 -6.22
C ASP A 510 -3.31 21.16 -6.46
N LEU A 511 -3.70 21.81 -5.36
CA LEU A 511 -4.73 22.84 -5.29
C LEU A 511 -4.06 24.20 -5.06
N LEU A 512 -4.03 25.01 -6.11
CA LEU A 512 -3.40 26.34 -6.11
C LEU A 512 -4.44 27.40 -5.73
N PHE A 513 -4.11 28.20 -4.72
CA PHE A 513 -4.94 29.26 -4.16
C PHE A 513 -4.34 30.64 -4.40
N PRO A 514 -4.69 31.34 -5.51
CA PRO A 514 -4.33 32.75 -5.71
C PRO A 514 -5.17 33.68 -4.82
N LEU A 515 -5.02 33.53 -3.50
CA LEU A 515 -5.69 34.32 -2.48
C LEU A 515 -4.95 35.66 -2.28
N GLY A 516 -5.53 36.72 -2.81
CA GLY A 516 -4.99 38.08 -2.68
C GLY A 516 -4.90 38.58 -1.23
N THR A 517 -4.34 39.78 -1.07
CA THR A 517 -4.03 40.37 0.25
C THR A 517 -5.20 40.37 1.23
N VAL A 518 -4.85 40.19 2.51
CA VAL A 518 -5.71 39.88 3.69
C VAL A 518 -6.96 40.74 3.88
N GLY A 519 -7.07 41.92 3.25
CA GLY A 519 -8.29 42.74 3.28
C GLY A 519 -9.49 42.18 2.50
N ASN A 520 -9.27 41.25 1.56
CA ASN A 520 -10.31 40.77 0.61
C ASN A 520 -10.71 39.29 0.82
N SER A 521 -10.57 38.72 2.02
CA SER A 521 -10.93 37.31 2.29
C SER A 521 -12.36 36.97 1.86
N ASP A 522 -13.28 37.90 2.14
CA ASP A 522 -14.72 37.68 2.06
C ASP A 522 -15.25 37.84 0.62
N SER A 523 -14.41 38.27 -0.33
CA SER A 523 -14.70 38.28 -1.78
C SER A 523 -14.06 37.11 -2.55
N PHE A 524 -13.26 36.26 -1.90
CA PHE A 524 -12.54 35.17 -2.57
C PHE A 524 -12.94 33.76 -2.08
N LEU A 525 -13.49 33.63 -0.89
CA LEU A 525 -14.08 32.37 -0.40
C LEU A 525 -15.60 32.39 -0.59
N SER A 526 -16.17 31.31 -1.14
CA SER A 526 -17.63 31.18 -1.33
C SER A 526 -18.40 30.87 -0.03
N SER A 527 -17.78 31.11 1.13
CA SER A 527 -18.39 30.98 2.45
C SER A 527 -17.67 31.88 3.45
N ASN A 528 -18.41 32.79 4.08
CA ASN A 528 -17.89 33.82 4.98
C ASN A 528 -17.08 33.23 6.13
N PHE A 529 -15.89 33.78 6.39
CA PHE A 529 -15.10 33.47 7.58
C PHE A 529 -15.41 34.47 8.70
N GLY A 530 -16.65 34.39 9.21
CA GLY A 530 -17.22 35.34 10.16
C GLY A 530 -16.73 35.19 11.60
N PRO A 531 -17.26 35.99 12.53
CA PRO A 531 -16.90 35.92 13.95
C PRO A 531 -17.18 34.55 14.59
N LEU A 532 -18.25 33.86 14.18
CA LEU A 532 -18.62 32.55 14.71
C LEU A 532 -17.66 31.45 14.22
N GLU A 533 -17.22 31.51 12.97
CA GLU A 533 -16.26 30.58 12.36
C GLU A 533 -14.88 30.74 13.00
N ARG A 534 -14.46 32.00 13.23
CA ARG A 534 -13.22 32.32 13.97
C ARG A 534 -13.21 31.72 15.37
N ILE A 535 -14.35 31.68 16.06
CA ILE A 535 -14.46 31.06 17.40
C ILE A 535 -14.42 29.53 17.35
N LYS A 536 -15.05 28.91 16.34
CA LYS A 536 -15.07 27.44 16.19
C LYS A 536 -13.72 26.87 15.74
N PHE A 537 -13.06 27.51 14.77
CA PHE A 537 -11.86 26.98 14.11
C PHE A 537 -10.54 27.62 14.55
N ILE A 538 -10.60 28.78 15.23
CA ILE A 538 -9.45 29.60 15.69
C ILE A 538 -8.64 30.23 14.56
N THR A 539 -8.19 29.44 13.57
CA THR A 539 -7.42 29.93 12.42
C THR A 539 -8.14 29.70 11.09
N ILE A 540 -7.74 30.46 10.07
CA ILE A 540 -8.27 30.31 8.72
C ILE A 540 -7.74 29.05 8.04
N GLU A 541 -6.53 28.61 8.36
CA GLU A 541 -5.95 27.33 7.93
C GLU A 541 -6.83 26.16 8.39
N ASN A 542 -7.22 26.12 9.67
CA ASN A 542 -8.13 25.09 10.20
C ASN A 542 -9.50 25.13 9.52
N PHE A 543 -10.04 26.33 9.28
CA PHE A 543 -11.32 26.51 8.58
C PHE A 543 -11.26 26.00 7.13
N ILE A 544 -10.23 26.36 6.36
CA ILE A 544 -10.04 25.93 4.97
C ILE A 544 -9.87 24.41 4.89
N VAL A 545 -9.03 23.82 5.74
CA VAL A 545 -8.80 22.36 5.79
C VAL A 545 -10.10 21.62 6.10
N ASN A 546 -10.86 22.05 7.11
CA ASN A 546 -12.15 21.46 7.44
C ASN A 546 -13.20 21.67 6.32
N LYS A 547 -13.25 22.86 5.71
CA LYS A 547 -14.18 23.18 4.62
C LYS A 547 -13.93 22.31 3.39
N ILE A 548 -12.67 22.19 2.94
CA ILE A 548 -12.27 21.31 1.83
C ILE A 548 -12.61 19.85 2.18
N THR A 549 -12.25 19.39 3.38
CA THR A 549 -12.50 18.01 3.82
C THR A 549 -13.97 17.64 3.73
N ASN A 550 -14.86 18.51 4.24
CA ASN A 550 -16.30 18.26 4.22
C ASN A 550 -16.89 18.35 2.80
N VAL A 551 -16.49 19.34 2.01
CA VAL A 551 -16.92 19.46 0.59
C VAL A 551 -16.52 18.23 -0.22
N VAL A 552 -15.31 17.71 -0.05
CA VAL A 552 -14.83 16.53 -0.79
C VAL A 552 -15.50 15.25 -0.29
N LYS A 553 -15.67 15.06 1.03
CA LYS A 553 -16.38 13.90 1.58
C LYS A 553 -17.81 13.81 1.05
N ILE A 554 -18.52 14.94 0.98
CA ILE A 554 -19.89 15.03 0.45
C ILE A 554 -19.93 14.86 -1.08
N ALA A 555 -18.94 15.37 -1.81
CA ALA A 555 -18.90 15.28 -3.27
C ALA A 555 -18.54 13.88 -3.81
N LEU A 556 -17.62 13.18 -3.13
CA LEU A 556 -17.14 11.87 -3.58
C LEU A 556 -17.89 10.69 -2.95
N GLY A 557 -18.29 10.79 -1.67
CA GLY A 557 -18.93 9.69 -0.94
C GLY A 557 -18.14 8.40 -1.03
N ASP A 558 -18.86 7.29 -1.24
CA ASP A 558 -18.39 5.90 -1.37
C ASP A 558 -17.34 5.65 -2.47
N ARG A 559 -17.00 6.64 -3.31
CA ARG A 559 -15.88 6.55 -4.28
C ARG A 559 -14.50 6.55 -3.62
N ILE A 560 -14.40 6.93 -2.34
CA ILE A 560 -13.15 6.99 -1.58
C ILE A 560 -13.29 6.32 -0.22
N ASN A 561 -12.23 5.62 0.18
CA ASN A 561 -12.12 5.02 1.52
C ASN A 561 -11.49 6.01 2.51
N LEU A 562 -10.59 6.88 2.05
CA LEU A 562 -9.92 7.89 2.88
C LEU A 562 -9.60 9.15 2.09
N ILE A 563 -9.50 10.26 2.81
CA ILE A 563 -9.04 11.57 2.36
C ILE A 563 -7.89 12.04 3.27
N GLU A 564 -6.92 12.78 2.75
CA GLU A 564 -6.00 13.60 3.55
C GLU A 564 -5.87 14.98 2.88
N VAL A 565 -6.02 16.06 3.65
CA VAL A 565 -5.76 17.42 3.17
C VAL A 565 -4.47 17.89 3.82
N LYS A 566 -3.38 17.97 3.04
CA LYS A 566 -2.07 18.43 3.51
C LYS A 566 -1.77 19.84 3.02
N LEU A 567 -1.51 20.77 3.93
CA LEU A 567 -0.89 22.04 3.59
C LEU A 567 0.60 21.81 3.28
N GLN A 568 1.11 22.36 2.17
CA GLN A 568 2.51 22.19 1.76
C GLN A 568 3.33 23.45 2.08
N ASN A 569 4.60 23.22 2.40
CA ASN A 569 5.58 24.24 2.82
C ASN A 569 5.14 25.09 4.03
N VAL A 570 4.37 24.49 4.95
CA VAL A 570 4.01 25.08 6.26
C VAL A 570 5.27 25.30 7.10
N VAL A 571 5.45 26.53 7.56
CA VAL A 571 6.58 26.92 8.42
C VAL A 571 6.10 26.91 9.87
N THR A 572 6.73 26.11 10.74
CA THR A 572 6.33 25.98 12.16
C THR A 572 7.22 26.79 13.11
N THR A 573 8.46 27.09 12.72
CA THR A 573 9.39 27.95 13.47
C THR A 573 9.47 29.35 12.88
N PHE A 574 9.63 30.38 13.71
CA PHE A 574 9.75 31.77 13.27
C PHE A 574 10.78 32.55 14.11
N PRO A 575 11.44 33.59 13.53
CA PRO A 575 12.42 34.38 14.26
C PRO A 575 11.81 35.08 15.48
N ILE A 576 12.57 35.17 16.57
CA ILE A 576 12.16 35.87 17.80
C ILE A 576 11.84 37.37 17.59
N SER A 577 12.25 37.94 16.46
CA SER A 577 11.94 39.31 16.00
C SER A 577 10.60 39.44 15.25
N ARG A 578 9.77 38.39 15.21
CA ARG A 578 8.43 38.40 14.60
C ARG A 578 7.37 37.92 15.60
N ARG A 579 6.14 38.46 15.49
CA ARG A 579 4.98 38.09 16.33
C ARG A 579 4.46 36.66 16.06
N LYS A 580 4.43 36.28 14.78
CA LYS A 580 3.96 34.97 14.31
C LYS A 580 4.65 34.61 13.00
N VAL A 581 4.46 33.39 12.53
CA VAL A 581 4.84 33.00 11.17
C VAL A 581 4.18 33.93 10.15
N HIS A 582 4.97 34.40 9.18
CA HIS A 582 4.52 35.13 8.01
C HIS A 582 5.17 34.47 6.79
N SER A 583 4.36 34.12 5.80
CA SER A 583 4.80 33.66 4.49
C SER A 583 4.27 34.63 3.43
N SER A 584 4.95 34.67 2.30
CA SER A 584 4.47 35.28 1.05
C SER A 584 4.63 34.33 -0.14
N SER A 585 4.87 33.03 0.13
CA SER A 585 4.91 31.98 -0.88
C SER A 585 3.49 31.64 -1.34
N GLY A 586 3.34 31.12 -2.56
CA GLY A 586 2.02 30.72 -3.10
C GLY A 586 1.09 31.89 -3.43
N GLY A 587 1.62 33.12 -3.59
CA GLY A 587 0.83 34.30 -3.96
C GLY A 587 -0.16 34.79 -2.89
N ASN A 588 -0.02 34.31 -1.67
CA ASN A 588 -0.91 34.58 -0.54
C ASN A 588 -0.10 34.90 0.74
N ASN A 589 -0.77 35.35 1.81
CA ASN A 589 -0.14 35.74 3.08
C ASN A 589 -0.34 34.70 4.22
N PHE A 590 -0.79 33.49 3.90
CA PHE A 590 -1.07 32.41 4.86
C PHE A 590 0.11 31.44 4.98
N ASN A 591 0.08 30.57 5.98
CA ASN A 591 1.20 29.66 6.28
C ASN A 591 1.24 28.40 5.37
N PHE A 592 0.97 28.55 4.07
CA PHE A 592 1.08 27.48 3.08
C PHE A 592 1.25 28.02 1.66
N GLU A 593 1.94 27.27 0.81
CA GLU A 593 2.14 27.63 -0.60
C GLU A 593 1.00 27.10 -1.48
N PHE A 594 0.64 25.84 -1.29
CA PHE A 594 -0.50 25.18 -1.94
C PHE A 594 -1.02 24.05 -1.06
N ILE A 595 -2.18 23.50 -1.41
CA ILE A 595 -2.82 22.41 -0.67
C ILE A 595 -2.74 21.13 -1.51
N LYS A 596 -2.17 20.06 -0.96
CA LYS A 596 -2.16 18.72 -1.57
C LYS A 596 -3.31 17.91 -0.98
N LEU A 597 -4.34 17.67 -1.78
CA LEU A 597 -5.43 16.74 -1.47
C LEU A 597 -5.02 15.34 -1.91
N LYS A 598 -5.07 14.38 -0.99
CA LYS A 598 -4.71 12.97 -1.22
C LYS A 598 -5.92 12.09 -0.96
N LEU A 599 -6.08 11.02 -1.73
CA LEU A 599 -7.21 10.10 -1.61
C LEU A 599 -6.74 8.65 -1.59
N LEU A 600 -7.43 7.82 -0.80
CA LEU A 600 -7.51 6.38 -1.04
C LEU A 600 -8.84 6.10 -1.74
N VAL A 601 -8.76 5.45 -2.89
CA VAL A 601 -9.91 5.21 -3.77
C VAL A 601 -10.60 3.91 -3.36
N ASN A 602 -11.93 3.88 -3.44
CA ASN A 602 -12.68 2.64 -3.43
C ASN A 602 -12.79 2.14 -4.88
N PRO A 603 -12.07 1.08 -5.31
CA PRO A 603 -11.97 0.71 -6.73
C PRO A 603 -13.35 0.50 -7.38
N ASP A 604 -14.23 -0.20 -6.68
CA ASP A 604 -15.51 -0.70 -7.17
C ASP A 604 -16.49 0.42 -7.52
N GLU A 605 -16.52 1.47 -6.69
CA GLU A 605 -17.43 2.61 -6.83
C GLU A 605 -16.77 3.82 -7.52
N SER A 606 -15.44 3.85 -7.65
CA SER A 606 -14.62 4.98 -8.12
C SER A 606 -15.15 5.63 -9.40
N GLU A 607 -15.35 4.82 -10.44
CA GLU A 607 -15.67 5.20 -11.81
C GLU A 607 -17.17 5.09 -12.15
N LYS A 608 -18.05 4.99 -11.15
CA LYS A 608 -19.50 4.94 -11.40
C LYS A 608 -19.99 6.22 -12.09
N LEU A 609 -20.64 6.09 -13.26
CA LEU A 609 -21.15 7.21 -14.06
C LEU A 609 -22.16 8.10 -13.33
N VAL A 610 -22.81 7.59 -12.27
CA VAL A 610 -23.92 8.25 -11.59
C VAL A 610 -23.64 8.36 -10.09
N THR A 611 -23.52 9.58 -9.58
CA THR A 611 -23.63 9.83 -8.13
C THR A 611 -25.12 9.79 -7.78
N LYS A 612 -25.57 8.70 -7.15
CA LYS A 612 -26.96 8.58 -6.65
C LYS A 612 -27.13 9.47 -5.42
N GLY A 613 -28.30 10.08 -5.29
CA GLY A 613 -28.71 10.89 -4.13
C GLY A 613 -30.03 10.40 -3.54
N PRO A 614 -30.67 11.20 -2.67
CA PRO A 614 -31.91 10.84 -2.01
C PRO A 614 -33.05 10.48 -2.97
N ALA A 615 -33.96 9.62 -2.50
CA ALA A 615 -35.18 9.27 -3.22
C ALA A 615 -36.07 10.50 -3.47
N HIS A 616 -36.87 10.45 -4.54
CA HIS A 616 -37.84 11.50 -4.84
C HIS A 616 -39.18 11.24 -4.12
N SER A 617 -39.58 12.16 -3.26
CA SER A 617 -40.88 12.25 -2.61
C SER A 617 -41.62 13.53 -3.05
N GLU A 618 -42.94 13.58 -2.84
CA GLU A 618 -43.76 14.76 -3.21
C GLU A 618 -43.37 15.99 -2.38
N GLU A 619 -43.19 15.81 -1.07
CA GLU A 619 -42.49 16.77 -0.22
C GLU A 619 -40.98 16.60 -0.35
N ALA A 620 -40.24 17.70 -0.53
CA ALA A 620 -38.79 17.65 -0.67
C ALA A 620 -38.11 17.45 0.70
N THR A 621 -37.51 16.27 0.92
CA THR A 621 -36.75 15.98 2.14
C THR A 621 -35.60 16.98 2.34
N PRO A 622 -35.17 17.25 3.60
CA PRO A 622 -34.04 18.16 3.85
C PRO A 622 -32.77 17.69 3.14
N GLU A 623 -32.57 16.38 2.99
CA GLU A 623 -31.48 15.79 2.21
C GLU A 623 -31.60 16.09 0.72
N ALA A 624 -32.80 16.00 0.11
CA ALA A 624 -33.01 16.33 -1.29
C ALA A 624 -32.79 17.84 -1.56
N ILE A 625 -33.22 18.70 -0.63
CA ILE A 625 -32.95 20.16 -0.68
C ILE A 625 -31.44 20.43 -0.56
N PHE A 626 -30.75 19.75 0.35
CA PHE A 626 -29.29 19.84 0.49
C PHE A 626 -28.57 19.34 -0.77
N PHE A 627 -28.95 18.19 -1.32
CA PHE A 627 -28.37 17.63 -2.54
C PHE A 627 -28.59 18.57 -3.74
N LYS A 628 -29.81 19.11 -3.90
CA LYS A 628 -30.16 20.04 -4.97
C LYS A 628 -29.41 21.38 -4.87
N SER A 629 -29.24 21.93 -3.68
CA SER A 629 -28.43 23.15 -3.48
C SER A 629 -26.94 22.89 -3.66
N PHE A 630 -26.41 21.79 -3.10
CA PHE A 630 -25.00 21.40 -3.23
C PHE A 630 -24.59 21.18 -4.69
N TRP A 631 -25.33 20.39 -5.46
CA TRP A 631 -24.99 20.13 -6.87
C TRP A 631 -25.49 21.20 -7.84
N GLY A 632 -26.59 21.90 -7.54
CA GLY A 632 -27.16 22.95 -8.40
C GLY A 632 -27.45 22.43 -9.82
N PRO A 633 -26.87 23.01 -10.89
CA PRO A 633 -27.14 22.61 -12.27
C PRO A 633 -26.69 21.18 -12.63
N LYS A 634 -25.91 20.52 -11.76
CA LYS A 634 -25.58 19.09 -11.92
C LYS A 634 -26.64 18.14 -11.36
N SER A 635 -27.58 18.61 -10.55
CA SER A 635 -28.64 17.80 -9.95
C SER A 635 -29.77 17.56 -10.95
N SER A 636 -30.11 16.30 -11.22
CA SER A 636 -31.25 15.90 -12.04
C SER A 636 -32.01 14.74 -11.42
N LEU A 637 -33.26 14.55 -11.86
CA LEU A 637 -34.03 13.34 -11.53
C LEU A 637 -33.81 12.28 -12.59
N ARG A 638 -33.65 11.02 -12.15
CA ARG A 638 -33.43 9.88 -13.04
C ARG A 638 -34.21 8.67 -12.56
N ARG A 639 -34.94 8.02 -13.48
CA ARG A 639 -35.52 6.70 -13.28
C ARG A 639 -34.44 5.63 -13.51
N PHE A 640 -34.24 4.74 -12.56
CA PHE A 640 -33.30 3.62 -12.63
C PHE A 640 -34.00 2.36 -13.19
N LYS A 641 -33.23 1.28 -13.39
CA LYS A 641 -33.74 0.02 -13.99
C LYS A 641 -34.67 -0.77 -13.07
N ASP A 642 -34.58 -0.53 -11.76
CA ASP A 642 -35.50 -0.98 -10.70
C ASP A 642 -36.82 -0.17 -10.67
N GLY A 643 -36.97 0.84 -11.54
CA GLY A 643 -38.10 1.77 -11.53
C GLY A 643 -37.97 2.91 -10.53
N SER A 644 -36.99 2.89 -9.61
CA SER A 644 -36.80 3.93 -8.60
C SER A 644 -36.47 5.28 -9.24
N ILE A 645 -37.01 6.36 -8.66
CA ILE A 645 -36.71 7.73 -9.07
C ILE A 645 -35.97 8.40 -7.92
N THR A 646 -34.74 8.83 -8.17
CA THR A 646 -33.93 9.55 -7.18
C THR A 646 -33.34 10.81 -7.79
N HIS A 647 -32.91 11.73 -6.92
CA HIS A 647 -31.93 12.74 -7.31
C HIS A 647 -30.61 12.05 -7.68
N CYS A 648 -29.90 12.59 -8.66
CA CYS A 648 -28.58 12.12 -9.05
C CYS A 648 -27.76 13.21 -9.76
N CYS A 649 -26.47 12.93 -9.94
CA CYS A 649 -25.61 13.66 -10.87
C CYS A 649 -24.96 12.67 -11.83
N VAL A 650 -25.02 12.97 -13.14
CA VAL A 650 -24.40 12.15 -14.19
C VAL A 650 -23.07 12.77 -14.62
N TRP A 651 -22.08 11.91 -14.78
CA TRP A 651 -20.71 12.24 -15.17
C TRP A 651 -20.34 11.48 -16.45
N SER A 652 -19.38 12.02 -17.19
CA SER A 652 -18.77 11.35 -18.34
C SER A 652 -17.44 10.74 -17.91
N THR A 653 -17.20 9.49 -18.27
CA THR A 653 -15.88 8.85 -18.19
C THR A 653 -14.93 9.43 -19.25
N SER A 654 -13.63 9.35 -18.98
CA SER A 654 -12.55 9.64 -19.91
C SER A 654 -11.50 8.53 -19.83
N SER A 655 -10.75 8.31 -20.91
CA SER A 655 -9.58 7.44 -20.90
C SER A 655 -8.35 8.04 -20.19
N SER A 656 -8.33 9.37 -20.02
CA SER A 656 -7.18 10.15 -19.53
C SER A 656 -7.41 10.76 -18.14
N GLU A 657 -8.66 10.84 -17.67
CA GLU A 657 -9.02 11.41 -16.37
C GLU A 657 -10.11 10.59 -15.67
N PRO A 658 -9.92 10.20 -14.39
CA PRO A 658 -10.98 9.58 -13.62
C PRO A 658 -12.11 10.57 -13.31
N ILE A 659 -13.33 10.06 -13.11
CA ILE A 659 -14.51 10.86 -12.75
C ILE A 659 -14.27 11.66 -11.47
N ILE A 660 -13.46 11.13 -10.55
CA ILE A 660 -13.03 11.82 -9.32
C ILE A 660 -12.43 13.20 -9.62
N SER A 661 -11.56 13.33 -10.64
CA SER A 661 -10.98 14.61 -11.06
C SER A 661 -12.06 15.61 -11.51
N SER A 662 -13.05 15.15 -12.28
CA SER A 662 -14.17 15.98 -12.75
C SER A 662 -15.09 16.43 -11.61
N ILE A 663 -15.36 15.55 -10.64
CA ILE A 663 -16.16 15.89 -9.45
C ILE A 663 -15.46 16.94 -8.60
N LEU A 664 -14.16 16.75 -8.30
CA LEU A 664 -13.36 17.68 -7.52
C LEU A 664 -13.27 19.06 -8.17
N ASN A 665 -13.00 19.10 -9.48
CA ASN A 665 -12.93 20.32 -10.29
C ASN A 665 -14.24 21.14 -10.20
N PHE A 666 -15.39 20.47 -10.24
CA PHE A 666 -16.70 21.11 -10.06
C PHE A 666 -16.97 21.54 -8.60
N ALA A 667 -16.82 20.62 -7.64
CA ALA A 667 -17.24 20.83 -6.26
C ALA A 667 -16.39 21.89 -5.54
N LEU A 668 -15.08 21.88 -5.74
CA LEU A 668 -14.16 22.81 -5.07
C LEU A 668 -14.29 24.23 -5.64
N LYS A 669 -14.47 24.40 -6.95
CA LYS A 669 -14.73 25.71 -7.56
C LYS A 669 -16.05 26.32 -7.10
N LYS A 670 -17.10 25.50 -6.95
CA LYS A 670 -18.42 25.97 -6.49
C LYS A 670 -18.47 26.27 -4.98
N HIS A 671 -17.81 25.46 -4.15
CA HIS A 671 -18.00 25.49 -2.69
C HIS A 671 -16.79 25.98 -1.88
N VAL A 672 -15.68 26.34 -2.53
CA VAL A 672 -14.50 26.91 -1.87
C VAL A 672 -14.09 28.23 -2.54
N SER A 673 -13.72 28.23 -3.82
CA SER A 673 -13.38 29.45 -4.58
C SER A 673 -13.36 29.22 -6.09
N GLU A 674 -14.00 30.10 -6.86
CA GLU A 674 -14.07 29.99 -8.33
C GLU A 674 -12.70 30.06 -9.02
N LYS A 675 -11.75 30.79 -8.43
CA LYS A 675 -10.39 31.00 -8.96
C LYS A 675 -9.42 29.86 -8.66
N MET A 676 -9.89 28.82 -7.98
CA MET A 676 -9.08 27.67 -7.54
C MET A 676 -8.63 26.82 -8.74
N GLN A 677 -7.31 26.68 -8.92
CA GLN A 677 -6.75 25.80 -9.94
C GLN A 677 -6.45 24.43 -9.31
N ILE A 678 -6.80 23.36 -10.02
CA ILE A 678 -6.88 21.99 -9.49
C ILE A 678 -6.12 21.11 -10.46
N ASN A 679 -4.86 20.84 -10.12
CA ASN A 679 -3.92 20.18 -11.02
C ASN A 679 -3.74 18.71 -10.60
N ASN A 680 -3.96 17.83 -11.55
CA ASN A 680 -3.51 16.44 -11.50
C ASN A 680 -3.06 16.07 -12.91
N THR A 681 -1.82 16.42 -13.26
CA THR A 681 -1.19 16.02 -14.53
C THR A 681 -0.66 14.59 -14.45
N ILE A 682 -0.19 14.17 -13.28
CA ILE A 682 0.46 12.88 -13.04
C ILE A 682 -0.47 11.70 -13.40
N THR A 683 -1.72 11.69 -12.92
CA THR A 683 -2.66 10.62 -13.29
C THR A 683 -2.93 10.60 -14.81
N LYS A 684 -2.97 11.77 -15.47
CA LYS A 684 -3.19 11.87 -16.93
C LYS A 684 -2.02 11.30 -17.70
N GLU A 685 -0.81 11.75 -17.38
CA GLU A 685 0.45 11.28 -17.98
C GLU A 685 0.59 9.75 -17.87
N PHE A 686 0.17 9.15 -16.74
CA PHE A 686 0.14 7.68 -16.59
C PHE A 686 -1.02 6.97 -17.33
N GLN A 687 -2.17 7.62 -17.52
CA GLN A 687 -3.30 7.05 -18.27
C GLN A 687 -3.13 7.17 -19.78
N ASP A 688 -2.65 8.31 -20.28
CA ASP A 688 -2.30 8.56 -21.69
C ASP A 688 -1.14 7.67 -22.18
N LEU A 689 -0.35 7.09 -21.26
CA LEU A 689 0.63 6.07 -21.58
C LEU A 689 0.03 4.68 -21.87
N LEU A 690 -1.23 4.39 -21.52
CA LEU A 690 -1.88 3.14 -21.92
C LEU A 690 -2.33 3.21 -23.39
N PRO A 691 -2.05 2.18 -24.22
CA PRO A 691 -2.51 2.17 -25.61
C PRO A 691 -4.03 2.20 -25.69
N LEU A 692 -4.54 3.25 -26.36
CA LEU A 692 -5.96 3.49 -26.53
C LEU A 692 -6.49 2.69 -27.74
N PRO A 693 -7.45 1.77 -27.57
CA PRO A 693 -7.93 0.95 -28.65
C PRO A 693 -8.75 1.75 -29.67
N ASN A 694 -8.69 1.37 -30.94
CA ASN A 694 -9.48 1.95 -32.02
C ASN A 694 -10.91 1.38 -32.00
N LEU A 695 -11.66 1.75 -30.96
CA LEU A 695 -13.05 1.32 -30.71
C LEU A 695 -13.98 2.54 -30.58
N PRO A 696 -15.28 2.41 -30.92
CA PRO A 696 -16.27 3.46 -30.71
C PRO A 696 -16.26 3.96 -29.27
N ALA A 697 -16.25 5.28 -29.08
CA ALA A 697 -16.21 5.94 -27.78
C ALA A 697 -15.00 5.60 -26.87
N SER A 698 -13.87 5.11 -27.42
CA SER A 698 -12.72 4.73 -26.59
C SER A 698 -12.13 5.88 -25.76
N SER A 699 -12.10 7.12 -26.26
CA SER A 699 -11.58 8.29 -25.50
C SER A 699 -12.49 8.70 -24.33
N THR A 700 -13.74 8.26 -24.32
CA THR A 700 -14.70 8.42 -23.23
C THR A 700 -14.92 7.11 -22.45
N THR A 701 -14.08 6.10 -22.67
CA THR A 701 -14.14 4.80 -21.97
C THR A 701 -13.19 4.82 -20.78
N SER A 702 -13.68 4.42 -19.59
CA SER A 702 -12.88 4.35 -18.37
C SER A 702 -11.75 3.31 -18.49
N VAL A 703 -10.63 3.57 -17.83
CA VAL A 703 -9.49 2.66 -17.71
C VAL A 703 -9.82 1.31 -17.06
N LEU A 704 -10.91 1.24 -16.27
CA LEU A 704 -11.44 0.01 -15.66
C LEU A 704 -12.41 -0.77 -16.58
N ASN A 705 -12.68 -0.31 -17.80
CA ASN A 705 -13.61 -0.98 -18.69
C ASN A 705 -13.00 -2.26 -19.31
N LEU A 706 -13.73 -3.38 -19.16
CA LEU A 706 -13.37 -4.69 -19.71
C LEU A 706 -14.25 -5.13 -20.90
N THR A 707 -15.01 -4.24 -21.53
CA THR A 707 -15.98 -4.58 -22.59
C THR A 707 -15.33 -5.21 -23.83
N SER A 708 -14.11 -4.81 -24.18
CA SER A 708 -13.29 -5.44 -25.23
C SER A 708 -13.02 -6.92 -24.92
N PHE A 709 -12.48 -7.22 -23.74
CA PHE A 709 -12.24 -8.58 -23.26
C PHE A 709 -13.53 -9.41 -23.15
N TYR A 710 -14.63 -8.83 -22.67
CA TYR A 710 -15.93 -9.51 -22.60
C TYR A 710 -16.52 -9.81 -23.98
N ASN A 711 -16.25 -9.00 -25.00
CA ASN A 711 -16.70 -9.27 -26.37
C ASN A 711 -15.87 -10.39 -27.03
N LEU A 712 -14.54 -10.41 -26.80
CA LEU A 712 -13.69 -11.54 -27.18
C LEU A 712 -14.16 -12.84 -26.50
N LYS A 713 -14.47 -12.79 -25.19
CA LYS A 713 -15.00 -13.96 -24.46
C LYS A 713 -16.34 -14.43 -25.05
N LYS A 714 -17.26 -13.54 -25.44
CA LYS A 714 -18.54 -13.93 -26.08
C LYS A 714 -18.33 -14.65 -27.43
N SER A 715 -17.39 -14.16 -28.25
CA SER A 715 -17.02 -14.82 -29.51
C SER A 715 -16.42 -16.21 -29.25
N PHE A 716 -15.56 -16.35 -28.23
CA PHE A 716 -15.09 -17.66 -27.76
C PHE A 716 -16.23 -18.55 -27.24
N ASP A 717 -17.15 -18.01 -26.44
CA ASP A 717 -18.31 -18.73 -25.91
C ASP A 717 -19.29 -19.14 -27.03
N ASN A 718 -19.20 -18.56 -28.24
CA ASN A 718 -19.90 -19.02 -29.43
C ASN A 718 -19.13 -20.16 -30.12
N LEU A 719 -17.84 -19.96 -30.41
CA LEU A 719 -16.97 -20.98 -31.00
C LEU A 719 -16.92 -22.27 -30.16
N TYR A 720 -16.89 -22.15 -28.83
CA TYR A 720 -17.01 -23.26 -27.88
C TYR A 720 -18.25 -24.13 -28.17
N LYS A 721 -19.42 -23.50 -28.36
CA LYS A 721 -20.69 -24.22 -28.60
C LYS A 721 -20.73 -24.90 -29.96
N VAL A 722 -19.99 -24.41 -30.94
CA VAL A 722 -19.84 -25.03 -32.27
C VAL A 722 -18.94 -26.25 -32.12
N VAL A 723 -17.69 -26.06 -31.68
CA VAL A 723 -16.68 -27.13 -31.57
C VAL A 723 -17.12 -28.24 -30.62
N PHE A 724 -17.71 -27.92 -29.46
CA PHE A 724 -18.18 -28.91 -28.47
C PHE A 724 -19.38 -29.74 -28.94
N LYS A 725 -20.06 -29.36 -30.02
CA LYS A 725 -21.15 -30.16 -30.64
C LYS A 725 -20.68 -31.08 -31.77
N MET A 726 -19.44 -30.96 -32.24
CA MET A 726 -18.95 -31.72 -33.39
C MET A 726 -18.87 -33.22 -33.11
N THR A 727 -19.33 -34.02 -34.07
CA THR A 727 -19.34 -35.50 -34.02
C THR A 727 -17.98 -36.10 -34.40
N LEU A 728 -17.00 -35.93 -33.51
CA LEU A 728 -15.63 -36.42 -33.71
C LEU A 728 -15.45 -37.91 -33.31
N PRO A 729 -14.38 -38.60 -33.80
CA PRO A 729 -14.11 -40.01 -33.47
C PRO A 729 -13.72 -40.30 -32.00
N LEU A 730 -13.49 -39.25 -31.21
CA LEU A 730 -13.36 -39.26 -29.75
C LEU A 730 -14.14 -38.06 -29.22
N SER A 731 -14.81 -38.20 -28.08
CA SER A 731 -15.54 -37.09 -27.48
C SER A 731 -14.61 -35.99 -26.96
N ILE A 732 -15.04 -34.72 -27.07
CA ILE A 732 -14.33 -33.58 -26.49
C ILE A 732 -14.65 -33.51 -25.01
N LYS A 733 -13.61 -33.58 -24.18
CA LYS A 733 -13.70 -33.56 -22.72
C LYS A 733 -13.66 -32.13 -22.17
N SER A 734 -12.83 -31.25 -22.74
CA SER A 734 -12.70 -29.86 -22.27
C SER A 734 -12.08 -28.95 -23.33
N ILE A 735 -12.52 -27.69 -23.36
CA ILE A 735 -11.94 -26.61 -24.18
C ILE A 735 -11.61 -25.45 -23.24
N LEU A 736 -10.32 -25.17 -23.04
CA LEU A 736 -9.83 -24.33 -21.94
C LEU A 736 -9.00 -23.16 -22.51
N PRO A 737 -9.51 -21.91 -22.50
CA PRO A 737 -8.75 -20.76 -22.97
C PRO A 737 -7.66 -20.37 -21.96
N VAL A 738 -6.45 -20.13 -22.46
CA VAL A 738 -5.25 -19.80 -21.65
C VAL A 738 -4.46 -18.60 -22.18
N GLY A 739 -5.01 -17.88 -23.18
CA GLY A 739 -4.43 -16.64 -23.69
C GLY A 739 -4.56 -15.44 -22.72
N PRO A 740 -3.69 -14.41 -22.86
CA PRO A 740 -3.62 -13.28 -21.93
C PRO A 740 -4.90 -12.42 -21.85
N ALA A 741 -5.74 -12.40 -22.89
CA ALA A 741 -7.00 -11.64 -22.90
C ALA A 741 -8.04 -12.23 -21.92
N PHE A 742 -8.03 -13.56 -21.73
CA PHE A 742 -8.94 -14.25 -20.81
C PHE A 742 -8.59 -14.03 -19.33
N ARG A 743 -7.40 -13.49 -19.05
CA ARG A 743 -6.97 -13.04 -17.71
C ARG A 743 -6.68 -11.53 -17.65
N TYR A 744 -7.17 -10.78 -18.63
CA TYR A 744 -7.10 -9.30 -18.74
C TYR A 744 -5.69 -8.69 -18.77
N THR A 745 -4.69 -9.44 -19.27
CA THR A 745 -3.25 -9.07 -19.24
C THR A 745 -2.63 -8.74 -20.60
N SER A 746 -3.39 -8.77 -21.70
CA SER A 746 -2.93 -8.34 -23.03
C SER A 746 -2.56 -6.86 -23.02
N LEU A 747 -1.38 -6.51 -23.54
CA LEU A 747 -0.85 -5.13 -23.51
C LEU A 747 -1.81 -4.18 -24.26
N CYS A 748 -2.12 -4.49 -25.51
CA CYS A 748 -3.24 -3.89 -26.24
C CYS A 748 -4.56 -4.47 -25.71
N GLN A 749 -5.64 -3.67 -25.69
CA GLN A 749 -6.98 -4.27 -25.54
C GLN A 749 -7.37 -4.96 -26.86
N PRO A 750 -8.07 -6.11 -26.83
CA PRO A 750 -8.43 -6.82 -28.05
C PRO A 750 -9.45 -6.03 -28.88
N VAL A 751 -9.06 -5.69 -30.12
CA VAL A 751 -9.89 -4.99 -31.10
C VAL A 751 -10.23 -5.98 -32.24
N PRO A 752 -11.49 -6.03 -32.73
CA PRO A 752 -11.86 -6.81 -33.89
C PRO A 752 -10.94 -6.59 -35.09
N PHE A 753 -10.58 -7.68 -35.78
CA PHE A 753 -9.74 -7.72 -36.97
C PHE A 753 -8.32 -7.15 -36.81
N ALA A 754 -7.85 -6.87 -35.58
CA ALA A 754 -6.52 -6.30 -35.32
C ALA A 754 -5.37 -7.34 -35.37
N TYR A 755 -5.23 -8.05 -36.50
CA TYR A 755 -4.31 -9.18 -36.65
C TYR A 755 -2.81 -8.83 -36.70
N SER A 756 -2.44 -7.55 -36.58
CA SER A 756 -1.05 -7.12 -36.34
C SER A 756 -0.68 -7.04 -34.85
N ASP A 757 -1.60 -7.28 -33.92
CA ASP A 757 -1.26 -7.35 -32.50
C ASP A 757 -0.57 -8.69 -32.15
N PRO A 758 0.59 -8.71 -31.45
CA PRO A 758 1.28 -9.93 -31.06
C PRO A 758 0.44 -10.92 -30.23
N ASP A 759 -0.56 -10.42 -29.50
CA ASP A 759 -1.46 -11.24 -28.68
C ASP A 759 -2.79 -11.56 -29.42
N PHE A 760 -2.96 -11.19 -30.69
CA PHE A 760 -4.22 -11.37 -31.43
C PHE A 760 -4.74 -12.82 -31.41
N PHE A 761 -3.86 -13.79 -31.63
CA PHE A 761 -4.20 -15.21 -31.50
C PHE A 761 -4.11 -15.65 -30.04
N GLN A 762 -5.26 -15.91 -29.43
CA GLN A 762 -5.35 -16.41 -28.05
C GLN A 762 -5.19 -17.94 -28.00
N ASP A 763 -4.34 -18.45 -27.09
CA ASP A 763 -4.14 -19.88 -26.90
C ASP A 763 -5.34 -20.57 -26.23
N VAL A 764 -5.73 -21.73 -26.77
CA VAL A 764 -6.82 -22.59 -26.28
C VAL A 764 -6.34 -24.04 -26.22
N ILE A 765 -6.43 -24.67 -25.05
CA ILE A 765 -6.16 -26.09 -24.86
C ILE A 765 -7.42 -26.90 -25.16
N LEU A 766 -7.29 -27.93 -26.00
CA LEU A 766 -8.33 -28.91 -26.29
C LEU A 766 -7.93 -30.26 -25.66
N GLU A 767 -8.78 -30.80 -24.78
CA GLU A 767 -8.67 -32.16 -24.26
C GLU A 767 -9.77 -33.05 -24.83
N PHE A 768 -9.41 -34.24 -25.27
CA PHE A 768 -10.32 -35.33 -25.61
C PHE A 768 -10.56 -36.24 -24.40
N GLU A 769 -11.49 -37.18 -24.52
CA GLU A 769 -11.56 -38.33 -23.61
C GLU A 769 -10.28 -39.17 -23.65
N THR A 770 -9.94 -39.80 -22.52
CA THR A 770 -8.75 -40.65 -22.39
C THR A 770 -8.87 -41.89 -23.28
N SER A 771 -7.84 -42.22 -24.05
CA SER A 771 -7.91 -43.27 -25.06
C SER A 771 -6.66 -44.17 -25.06
N PRO A 772 -6.80 -45.50 -24.97
CA PRO A 772 -5.67 -46.42 -25.07
C PRO A 772 -5.09 -46.50 -26.49
N LYS A 773 -5.69 -45.81 -27.47
CA LYS A 773 -5.25 -45.77 -28.87
C LYS A 773 -4.26 -44.62 -29.18
N TRP A 774 -3.94 -43.75 -28.22
CA TRP A 774 -2.94 -42.70 -28.42
C TRP A 774 -1.54 -43.29 -28.68
N PRO A 775 -0.81 -42.84 -29.73
CA PRO A 775 0.54 -43.33 -30.01
C PRO A 775 1.52 -43.09 -28.87
N ASP A 776 2.36 -44.08 -28.60
CA ASP A 776 3.36 -44.05 -27.51
C ASP A 776 4.74 -43.52 -27.99
N GLU A 777 4.73 -42.69 -29.03
CA GLU A 777 5.87 -42.04 -29.69
C GLU A 777 5.45 -40.61 -30.10
N ILE A 778 6.28 -39.61 -29.80
CA ILE A 778 5.87 -38.19 -29.80
C ILE A 778 5.53 -37.64 -31.20
N THR A 779 6.27 -38.05 -32.23
CA THR A 779 6.04 -37.64 -33.63
C THR A 779 4.68 -38.15 -34.12
N SER A 780 4.38 -39.41 -33.83
CA SER A 780 3.11 -40.06 -34.14
C SER A 780 1.96 -39.48 -33.32
N LEU A 781 2.20 -39.08 -32.05
CA LEU A 781 1.21 -38.42 -31.22
C LEU A 781 0.83 -37.03 -31.75
N GLU A 782 1.79 -36.17 -32.08
CA GLU A 782 1.50 -34.85 -32.67
C GLU A 782 0.82 -34.96 -34.04
N LYS A 783 1.16 -35.98 -34.85
CA LYS A 783 0.46 -36.27 -36.10
C LYS A 783 -0.97 -36.78 -35.89
N ALA A 784 -1.21 -37.59 -34.85
CA ALA A 784 -2.55 -38.00 -34.46
C ALA A 784 -3.39 -36.80 -33.98
N LYS A 785 -2.83 -35.92 -33.13
CA LYS A 785 -3.47 -34.64 -32.75
C LYS A 785 -3.81 -33.78 -33.97
N THR A 786 -2.88 -33.65 -34.91
CA THR A 786 -3.07 -32.91 -36.16
C THR A 786 -4.20 -33.52 -37.01
N ALA A 787 -4.35 -34.84 -37.04
CA ALA A 787 -5.47 -35.51 -37.71
C ALA A 787 -6.85 -35.22 -37.07
N PHE A 788 -6.91 -35.04 -35.74
CA PHE A 788 -8.12 -34.56 -35.08
C PHE A 788 -8.40 -33.08 -35.40
N LEU A 789 -7.37 -32.23 -35.42
CA LEU A 789 -7.52 -30.81 -35.81
C LEU A 789 -7.94 -30.65 -37.29
N LEU A 790 -7.49 -31.52 -38.19
CA LEU A 790 -7.96 -31.61 -39.57
C LEU A 790 -9.46 -31.92 -39.65
N LYS A 791 -9.97 -32.85 -38.85
CA LYS A 791 -11.41 -33.14 -38.78
C LYS A 791 -12.24 -32.01 -38.17
N ILE A 792 -11.67 -31.26 -37.22
CA ILE A 792 -12.33 -30.06 -36.66
C ILE A 792 -12.40 -28.94 -37.72
N GLN A 793 -11.35 -28.77 -38.53
CA GLN A 793 -11.38 -27.83 -39.66
C GLN A 793 -12.42 -28.27 -40.72
N GLU A 794 -12.37 -29.53 -41.15
CA GLU A 794 -13.29 -30.13 -42.14
C GLU A 794 -14.76 -29.93 -41.74
N ALA A 795 -15.10 -30.13 -40.46
CA ALA A 795 -16.44 -29.92 -39.92
C ALA A 795 -16.82 -28.43 -39.77
N LEU A 796 -15.85 -27.55 -39.48
CA LEU A 796 -16.11 -26.10 -39.39
C LEU A 796 -16.35 -25.50 -40.79
N ASP A 797 -15.60 -25.96 -41.78
CA ASP A 797 -15.71 -25.58 -43.18
C ASP A 797 -16.95 -26.20 -43.85
N SER A 798 -17.49 -27.33 -43.36
CA SER A 798 -18.75 -27.91 -43.87
C SER A 798 -19.99 -27.20 -43.33
N ASP A 799 -20.08 -27.00 -42.02
CA ASP A 799 -21.33 -26.63 -41.36
C ASP A 799 -21.51 -25.11 -41.27
N ASP A 800 -20.43 -24.35 -41.08
CA ASP A 800 -20.42 -22.89 -40.91
C ASP A 800 -19.63 -22.15 -42.01
N SER A 801 -19.45 -22.78 -43.18
CA SER A 801 -18.65 -22.41 -44.38
C SER A 801 -18.46 -20.94 -44.80
N ASN A 802 -19.30 -20.00 -44.34
CA ASN A 802 -19.22 -18.57 -44.65
C ASN A 802 -18.92 -17.66 -43.44
N GLN A 803 -18.83 -18.19 -42.22
CA GLN A 803 -18.72 -17.40 -40.99
C GLN A 803 -17.33 -17.46 -40.35
N TYR A 804 -16.78 -18.66 -40.15
CA TYR A 804 -15.43 -18.84 -39.63
C TYR A 804 -14.43 -19.05 -40.79
N LYS A 805 -13.16 -18.71 -40.55
CA LYS A 805 -12.04 -19.13 -41.42
C LYS A 805 -10.99 -19.81 -40.57
N ALA A 806 -10.47 -20.95 -41.01
CA ALA A 806 -9.47 -21.70 -40.27
C ALA A 806 -8.22 -22.01 -41.12
N PHE A 807 -7.06 -22.12 -40.47
CA PHE A 807 -5.79 -22.49 -41.10
C PHE A 807 -4.79 -23.06 -40.08
N PHE A 808 -3.78 -23.80 -40.56
CA PHE A 808 -2.75 -24.39 -39.69
C PHE A 808 -1.51 -23.50 -39.53
N THR A 809 -0.80 -23.66 -38.42
CA THR A 809 0.52 -23.06 -38.18
C THR A 809 1.36 -24.00 -37.30
N ARG A 810 2.69 -24.03 -37.47
CA ARG A 810 3.59 -24.79 -36.59
C ARG A 810 4.02 -23.97 -35.38
N ASP A 811 4.14 -24.61 -34.22
CA ASP A 811 4.55 -23.98 -32.97
C ASP A 811 5.93 -24.48 -32.50
N GLU A 812 6.97 -23.76 -32.90
CA GLU A 812 8.37 -24.04 -32.58
C GLU A 812 8.80 -23.56 -31.17
N SER A 813 7.87 -23.11 -30.30
CA SER A 813 8.25 -22.54 -28.99
C SER A 813 8.75 -23.58 -27.98
N ILE A 814 8.38 -24.86 -28.19
CA ILE A 814 8.87 -26.03 -27.46
C ILE A 814 10.07 -26.61 -28.24
N PRO A 815 11.30 -26.60 -27.69
CA PRO A 815 12.46 -27.12 -28.39
C PRO A 815 12.32 -28.61 -28.76
N TYR A 816 12.99 -29.02 -29.85
CA TYR A 816 13.08 -30.39 -30.36
C TYR A 816 11.77 -31.04 -30.86
N ASN A 817 10.59 -30.60 -30.42
CA ASN A 817 9.31 -31.07 -30.97
C ASN A 817 8.89 -30.21 -32.17
N LEU A 818 9.20 -30.68 -33.38
CA LEU A 818 9.03 -29.93 -34.64
C LEU A 818 7.64 -30.10 -35.29
N GLU A 819 6.83 -31.04 -34.81
CA GLU A 819 5.57 -31.45 -35.44
C GLU A 819 4.33 -30.92 -34.71
N ILE A 820 4.49 -30.06 -33.70
CA ILE A 820 3.36 -29.37 -33.04
C ILE A 820 2.68 -28.44 -34.05
N VAL A 821 1.42 -28.73 -34.39
CA VAL A 821 0.56 -27.91 -35.23
C VAL A 821 -0.57 -27.31 -34.39
N THR A 822 -0.85 -26.02 -34.57
CA THR A 822 -2.05 -25.36 -34.04
C THR A 822 -3.07 -25.11 -35.15
N LEU A 823 -4.35 -25.26 -34.81
CA LEU A 823 -5.46 -24.85 -35.65
C LEU A 823 -5.85 -23.42 -35.27
N ASN A 824 -5.56 -22.47 -36.17
CA ASN A 824 -5.89 -21.07 -35.99
C ASN A 824 -7.27 -20.81 -36.60
N ILE A 825 -8.20 -20.31 -35.79
CA ILE A 825 -9.59 -20.01 -36.17
C ILE A 825 -9.80 -18.49 -36.05
N LEU A 826 -10.33 -17.90 -37.11
CA LEU A 826 -10.77 -16.51 -37.19
C LEU A 826 -12.30 -16.48 -37.12
N THR A 827 -12.85 -15.72 -36.16
CA THR A 827 -14.30 -15.63 -35.93
C THR A 827 -14.96 -14.51 -36.73
N PRO A 828 -16.27 -14.58 -37.03
CA PRO A 828 -16.96 -13.51 -37.74
C PRO A 828 -16.98 -12.19 -36.96
N GLU A 829 -16.88 -12.22 -35.63
CA GLU A 829 -16.73 -11.01 -34.80
C GLU A 829 -15.30 -10.43 -34.81
N GLY A 830 -14.36 -11.05 -35.54
CA GLY A 830 -13.03 -10.52 -35.79
C GLY A 830 -11.93 -10.93 -34.81
N PHE A 831 -12.10 -12.00 -34.03
CA PHE A 831 -11.09 -12.47 -33.07
C PHE A 831 -10.33 -13.71 -33.56
N GLY A 832 -9.12 -13.94 -33.03
CA GLY A 832 -8.27 -15.07 -33.37
C GLY A 832 -8.07 -16.04 -32.20
N PHE A 833 -8.30 -17.33 -32.42
CA PHE A 833 -8.07 -18.39 -31.44
C PHE A 833 -7.16 -19.47 -32.05
N LYS A 834 -6.13 -19.90 -31.32
CA LYS A 834 -5.23 -21.01 -31.74
C LYS A 834 -5.43 -22.21 -30.82
N LEU A 835 -6.01 -23.26 -31.37
CA LEU A 835 -6.30 -24.51 -30.67
C LEU A 835 -5.07 -25.42 -30.72
N ARG A 836 -4.70 -25.97 -29.56
CA ARG A 836 -3.67 -27.00 -29.38
C ARG A 836 -4.22 -28.17 -28.59
N VAL A 837 -3.88 -29.39 -28.96
CA VAL A 837 -4.37 -30.60 -28.27
C VAL A 837 -3.43 -31.03 -27.15
N LEU A 838 -4.00 -31.33 -25.98
CA LEU A 838 -3.34 -31.96 -24.84
C LEU A 838 -3.92 -33.35 -24.62
N THR A 839 -3.05 -34.33 -24.33
CA THR A 839 -3.44 -35.71 -23.99
C THR A 839 -2.76 -36.17 -22.70
N GLU A 840 -3.30 -37.22 -22.09
CA GLU A 840 -2.69 -37.91 -20.95
C GLU A 840 -1.34 -38.58 -21.29
N ARG A 841 -1.01 -38.70 -22.58
CA ARG A 841 0.22 -39.34 -23.08
C ARG A 841 1.41 -38.39 -23.10
N ASP A 842 1.17 -37.09 -23.26
CA ASP A 842 2.20 -36.07 -23.46
C ASP A 842 3.26 -36.05 -22.34
N GLU A 843 2.83 -35.80 -21.10
CA GLU A 843 3.72 -35.70 -19.93
C GLU A 843 4.54 -36.99 -19.74
N VAL A 844 3.91 -38.16 -19.95
CA VAL A 844 4.57 -39.48 -19.87
C VAL A 844 5.70 -39.60 -20.90
N LEU A 845 5.52 -39.10 -22.12
CA LEU A 845 6.56 -39.14 -23.15
C LEU A 845 7.71 -38.17 -22.88
N TYR A 846 7.44 -36.95 -22.37
CA TYR A 846 8.52 -36.02 -21.99
C TYR A 846 9.33 -36.54 -20.79
N LEU A 847 8.67 -37.12 -19.77
CA LEU A 847 9.35 -37.74 -18.63
C LEU A 847 10.18 -38.96 -19.06
N ARG A 848 9.66 -39.79 -19.97
CA ARG A 848 10.42 -40.91 -20.57
C ARG A 848 11.62 -40.45 -21.41
N ALA A 849 11.50 -39.31 -22.10
CA ALA A 849 12.63 -38.72 -22.82
C ALA A 849 13.73 -38.27 -21.85
N ILE A 850 13.38 -37.67 -20.71
CA ILE A 850 14.33 -37.29 -19.65
C ILE A 850 14.98 -38.53 -19.01
N SER A 851 14.23 -39.60 -18.72
CA SER A 851 14.81 -40.83 -18.15
C SER A 851 15.80 -41.51 -19.09
N ASN A 852 15.49 -41.53 -20.39
CA ASN A 852 16.29 -42.20 -21.41
C ASN A 852 17.47 -41.35 -21.92
N ALA A 853 17.50 -40.05 -21.62
CA ALA A 853 18.56 -39.16 -22.04
C ALA A 853 19.90 -39.40 -21.30
N ARG A 854 21.00 -39.17 -22.02
CA ARG A 854 22.34 -39.10 -21.43
C ARG A 854 22.40 -37.96 -20.42
N ASN A 855 23.16 -38.13 -19.32
CA ASN A 855 23.20 -37.14 -18.23
C ASN A 855 23.60 -35.72 -18.67
N GLU A 856 24.40 -35.57 -19.73
CA GLU A 856 24.76 -34.27 -20.34
C GLU A 856 23.57 -33.57 -21.02
N MET A 857 22.62 -34.33 -21.57
CA MET A 857 21.44 -33.80 -22.28
C MET A 857 20.24 -33.52 -21.37
N LYS A 858 20.18 -34.15 -20.19
CA LYS A 858 19.06 -33.99 -19.24
C LYS A 858 18.71 -32.53 -18.95
N PRO A 859 19.66 -31.59 -18.70
CA PRO A 859 19.32 -30.19 -18.43
C PRO A 859 18.65 -29.43 -19.59
N GLU A 860 18.84 -29.80 -20.87
CA GLU A 860 18.09 -29.18 -21.98
C GLU A 860 16.71 -29.85 -22.19
N LEU A 861 16.58 -31.16 -21.91
CA LEU A 861 15.27 -31.82 -21.92
C LEU A 861 14.39 -31.38 -20.75
N GLU A 862 14.97 -31.18 -19.55
CA GLU A 862 14.28 -30.61 -18.39
C GLU A 862 13.74 -29.21 -18.70
N LYS A 863 14.54 -28.34 -19.34
CA LYS A 863 14.06 -27.01 -19.81
C LYS A 863 12.95 -27.13 -20.86
N THR A 864 13.01 -28.15 -21.72
CA THR A 864 11.98 -28.41 -22.74
C THR A 864 10.67 -28.87 -22.10
N PHE A 865 10.74 -29.79 -21.13
CA PHE A 865 9.59 -30.22 -20.33
C PHE A 865 9.02 -29.07 -19.48
N LEU A 866 9.87 -28.24 -18.88
CA LEU A 866 9.44 -27.09 -18.10
C LEU A 866 8.65 -26.08 -18.96
N LYS A 867 9.10 -25.84 -20.20
CA LYS A 867 8.35 -25.05 -21.20
C LYS A 867 7.01 -25.70 -21.59
N PHE A 868 7.00 -27.01 -21.81
CA PHE A 868 5.76 -27.75 -22.11
C PHE A 868 4.76 -27.61 -20.95
N THR A 869 5.18 -27.94 -19.72
CA THR A 869 4.36 -27.87 -18.51
C THR A 869 3.86 -26.44 -18.24
N SER A 870 4.71 -25.43 -18.45
CA SER A 870 4.33 -24.02 -18.40
C SER A 870 3.18 -23.71 -19.37
N LYS A 871 3.32 -24.10 -20.66
CA LYS A 871 2.40 -23.69 -21.72
C LYS A 871 1.10 -24.51 -21.78
N TYR A 872 1.14 -25.80 -21.43
CA TYR A 872 0.00 -26.72 -21.56
C TYR A 872 -0.74 -26.97 -20.24
N LEU A 873 -0.05 -27.09 -19.10
CA LEU A 873 -0.63 -27.57 -17.83
C LEU A 873 -0.80 -26.44 -16.81
N ALA A 874 0.23 -25.63 -16.60
CA ALA A 874 0.24 -24.58 -15.59
C ALA A 874 -0.54 -23.33 -16.06
N SER A 875 -0.48 -23.00 -17.36
CA SER A 875 -1.23 -21.92 -18.01
C SER A 875 -2.75 -21.98 -17.74
N ILE A 876 -3.34 -23.17 -17.67
CA ILE A 876 -4.74 -23.40 -17.30
C ILE A 876 -5.03 -22.94 -15.86
N ARG A 877 -4.17 -23.36 -14.92
CA ARG A 877 -4.32 -23.01 -13.49
C ARG A 877 -4.07 -21.52 -13.27
N HIS A 878 -3.01 -20.99 -13.88
CA HIS A 878 -2.64 -19.57 -13.84
C HIS A 878 -3.75 -18.68 -14.37
N THR A 879 -4.23 -18.92 -15.60
CA THR A 879 -5.28 -18.10 -16.22
C THR A 879 -6.55 -18.08 -15.37
N ARG A 880 -7.01 -19.25 -14.88
CA ARG A 880 -8.19 -19.34 -14.00
C ARG A 880 -7.99 -18.65 -12.65
N THR A 881 -6.80 -18.72 -12.04
CA THR A 881 -6.51 -18.03 -10.78
C THR A 881 -6.46 -16.52 -10.97
N ILE A 882 -5.72 -16.03 -11.98
CA ILE A 882 -5.56 -14.59 -12.25
C ILE A 882 -6.90 -13.96 -12.67
N GLU A 883 -7.69 -14.63 -13.50
CA GLU A 883 -9.05 -14.19 -13.86
C GLU A 883 -9.91 -14.01 -12.60
N ASN A 884 -10.04 -15.06 -11.76
CA ASN A 884 -10.85 -15.01 -10.55
C ASN A 884 -10.44 -13.88 -9.58
N ILE A 885 -9.14 -13.67 -9.34
CA ILE A 885 -8.68 -12.62 -8.41
C ILE A 885 -8.66 -11.21 -9.02
N SER A 886 -8.59 -11.09 -10.35
CA SER A 886 -8.66 -9.78 -11.02
C SER A 886 -10.02 -9.07 -10.82
N HIS A 887 -11.10 -9.83 -10.64
CA HIS A 887 -12.43 -9.30 -10.24
C HIS A 887 -12.49 -8.74 -8.82
N ALA A 888 -11.48 -9.00 -7.97
CA ALA A 888 -11.31 -8.33 -6.67
C ALA A 888 -10.26 -7.21 -6.74
N TYR A 889 -9.31 -7.31 -7.67
CA TYR A 889 -8.24 -6.33 -7.87
C TYR A 889 -8.43 -5.56 -9.18
N HIS A 890 -9.50 -4.77 -9.26
CA HIS A 890 -9.93 -4.02 -10.46
C HIS A 890 -8.79 -3.27 -11.19
N PHE A 891 -7.85 -2.65 -10.46
CA PHE A 891 -6.71 -1.92 -11.06
C PHE A 891 -5.54 -2.81 -11.53
N TYR A 892 -5.54 -4.12 -11.27
CA TYR A 892 -4.48 -5.03 -11.71
C TYR A 892 -4.33 -5.04 -13.23
N SER A 893 -5.44 -5.15 -13.98
CA SER A 893 -5.40 -5.20 -15.45
C SER A 893 -4.69 -3.99 -16.09
N PRO A 894 -5.10 -2.72 -15.85
CA PRO A 894 -4.37 -1.59 -16.42
C PRO A 894 -2.93 -1.46 -15.89
N VAL A 895 -2.65 -1.85 -14.64
CA VAL A 895 -1.29 -1.80 -14.06
C VAL A 895 -0.34 -2.81 -14.69
N VAL A 896 -0.74 -4.08 -14.86
CA VAL A 896 0.10 -5.09 -15.52
C VAL A 896 0.30 -4.78 -17.00
N ARG A 897 -0.70 -4.19 -17.66
CA ARG A 897 -0.58 -3.70 -19.05
C ARG A 897 0.44 -2.56 -19.17
N LEU A 898 0.41 -1.59 -18.27
CA LEU A 898 1.41 -0.52 -18.22
C LEU A 898 2.81 -1.06 -17.88
N PHE A 899 2.92 -2.07 -17.02
CA PHE A 899 4.19 -2.73 -16.70
C PHE A 899 4.75 -3.54 -17.88
N LYS A 900 3.90 -4.27 -18.63
CA LYS A 900 4.29 -4.90 -19.91
C LYS A 900 4.77 -3.83 -20.92
N LYS A 901 4.08 -2.69 -21.06
CA LYS A 901 4.57 -1.57 -21.89
C LYS A 901 5.94 -1.05 -21.43
N TRP A 902 6.15 -0.87 -20.12
CA TRP A 902 7.43 -0.43 -19.59
C TRP A 902 8.57 -1.41 -19.92
N LEU A 903 8.34 -2.71 -19.73
CA LEU A 903 9.30 -3.75 -20.09
C LEU A 903 9.56 -3.84 -21.60
N ASP A 904 8.56 -3.58 -22.44
CA ASP A 904 8.73 -3.48 -23.90
C ASP A 904 9.56 -2.25 -24.27
N THR A 905 9.27 -1.07 -23.71
CA THR A 905 10.06 0.15 -23.95
C THR A 905 11.52 0.02 -23.54
N HIS A 906 11.86 -0.83 -22.56
CA HIS A 906 13.24 -1.12 -22.14
C HIS A 906 13.84 -2.38 -22.77
N LEU A 907 13.17 -2.98 -23.77
CA LEU A 907 13.60 -4.18 -24.51
C LEU A 907 13.77 -5.44 -23.63
N LEU A 908 13.12 -5.50 -22.47
CA LEU A 908 13.22 -6.61 -21.52
C LEU A 908 12.17 -7.70 -21.77
N LEU A 909 10.99 -7.32 -22.30
CA LEU A 909 9.84 -8.22 -22.41
C LEU A 909 10.08 -9.44 -23.32
N GLY A 910 10.97 -9.35 -24.31
CA GLY A 910 11.35 -10.48 -25.17
C GLY A 910 12.12 -11.62 -24.46
N HIS A 911 12.63 -11.37 -23.24
CA HIS A 911 13.40 -12.34 -22.44
C HIS A 911 12.64 -12.86 -21.21
N LEU A 912 11.46 -12.31 -20.92
CA LEU A 912 10.69 -12.58 -19.70
C LEU A 912 9.35 -13.20 -20.10
N ASN A 913 8.99 -14.35 -19.52
CA ASN A 913 7.68 -14.96 -19.76
C ASN A 913 6.56 -14.05 -19.21
N ASP A 914 5.45 -13.94 -19.96
CA ASP A 914 4.30 -13.12 -19.58
C ASP A 914 3.79 -13.45 -18.17
N GLU A 915 3.76 -14.73 -17.79
CA GLU A 915 3.35 -15.21 -16.46
C GLU A 915 4.27 -14.71 -15.34
N LEU A 916 5.58 -14.60 -15.58
CA LEU A 916 6.53 -14.05 -14.60
C LEU A 916 6.30 -12.54 -14.40
N VAL A 917 6.05 -11.82 -15.50
CA VAL A 917 5.73 -10.39 -15.48
C VAL A 917 4.41 -10.13 -14.74
N GLU A 918 3.41 -10.98 -14.96
CA GLU A 918 2.12 -10.97 -14.29
C GLU A 918 2.22 -11.24 -12.78
N LEU A 919 3.00 -12.25 -12.36
CA LEU A 919 3.21 -12.55 -10.94
C LEU A 919 3.97 -11.43 -10.20
N ILE A 920 4.99 -10.85 -10.84
CA ILE A 920 5.70 -9.66 -10.30
C ILE A 920 4.76 -8.45 -10.21
N ALA A 921 3.84 -8.28 -11.17
CA ALA A 921 2.84 -7.22 -11.13
C ALA A 921 1.73 -7.47 -10.09
N MET A 922 1.41 -8.72 -9.78
CA MET A 922 0.37 -9.09 -8.80
C MET A 922 0.84 -8.88 -7.36
N LYS A 923 2.15 -9.00 -7.07
CA LYS A 923 2.75 -8.87 -5.72
C LYS A 923 2.19 -7.66 -4.93
N PRO A 924 2.16 -6.41 -5.44
CA PRO A 924 1.64 -5.27 -4.66
C PRO A 924 0.12 -5.23 -4.43
N PHE A 925 -0.66 -6.16 -4.99
CA PHE A 925 -2.09 -6.28 -4.77
C PHE A 925 -2.39 -7.32 -3.67
N VAL A 926 -1.96 -8.57 -3.88
CA VAL A 926 -2.17 -9.67 -2.92
C VAL A 926 -1.42 -9.45 -1.60
N GLU A 927 -0.22 -8.86 -1.67
CA GLU A 927 0.62 -8.55 -0.52
C GLU A 927 1.07 -7.09 -0.56
N HIS A 928 0.06 -6.21 -0.48
CA HIS A 928 0.14 -4.76 -0.46
C HIS A 928 0.92 -4.20 0.75
N ALA A 929 0.89 -4.91 1.88
CA ALA A 929 1.53 -4.53 3.14
C ALA A 929 3.01 -4.08 2.96
N PRO A 930 3.43 -2.94 3.55
CA PRO A 930 2.71 -2.08 4.50
C PRO A 930 1.95 -0.90 3.87
N TYR A 931 1.65 -0.95 2.58
CA TYR A 931 0.77 0.01 1.91
C TYR A 931 -0.63 -0.58 1.73
N ASN A 932 -1.61 0.29 1.44
CA ASN A 932 -2.96 -0.11 1.03
C ASN A 932 -2.96 -0.91 -0.29
N ILE A 933 -4.04 -1.64 -0.59
CA ILE A 933 -4.30 -2.19 -1.94
C ILE A 933 -4.29 -1.05 -2.97
N PRO A 934 -3.67 -1.19 -4.17
CA PRO A 934 -3.61 -0.10 -5.15
C PRO A 934 -4.97 0.27 -5.75
N GLY A 935 -5.43 1.48 -5.47
CA GLY A 935 -6.66 2.08 -6.01
C GLY A 935 -6.44 3.01 -7.22
N SER A 936 -5.26 2.97 -7.86
CA SER A 936 -5.00 3.67 -9.11
C SER A 936 -3.88 3.04 -9.95
N VAL A 937 -3.83 3.42 -11.24
CA VAL A 937 -2.80 2.96 -12.19
C VAL A 937 -1.40 3.46 -11.80
N GLU A 938 -1.27 4.73 -11.40
CA GLU A 938 0.01 5.29 -10.96
C GLU A 938 0.52 4.59 -9.70
N ASN A 939 -0.35 4.35 -8.72
CA ASN A 939 0.02 3.79 -7.43
C ASN A 939 0.49 2.33 -7.57
N GLY A 940 -0.24 1.51 -8.34
CA GLY A 940 0.13 0.12 -8.61
C GLY A 940 1.46 0.02 -9.38
N PHE A 941 1.62 0.80 -10.46
CA PHE A 941 2.84 0.80 -11.27
C PHE A 941 4.07 1.26 -10.47
N LEU A 942 3.95 2.34 -9.69
CA LEU A 942 5.02 2.82 -8.82
C LEU A 942 5.38 1.82 -7.72
N LYS A 943 4.40 1.08 -7.17
CA LYS A 943 4.66 -0.01 -6.21
C LYS A 943 5.42 -1.19 -6.84
N ILE A 944 5.13 -1.56 -8.09
CA ILE A 944 5.89 -2.60 -8.82
C ILE A 944 7.35 -2.18 -8.98
N LEU A 945 7.61 -0.97 -9.49
CA LEU A 945 8.98 -0.45 -9.61
C LEU A 945 9.67 -0.35 -8.24
N LYS A 946 8.95 0.07 -7.19
CA LYS A 946 9.49 0.12 -5.82
C LYS A 946 9.88 -1.27 -5.31
N PHE A 947 9.06 -2.30 -5.54
CA PHE A 947 9.36 -3.68 -5.18
C PHE A 947 10.62 -4.18 -5.93
N ILE A 948 10.67 -4.06 -7.25
CA ILE A 948 11.83 -4.52 -8.06
C ILE A 948 13.11 -3.76 -7.68
N SER A 949 13.01 -2.49 -7.30
CA SER A 949 14.17 -1.69 -6.86
C SER A 949 14.80 -2.17 -5.55
N GLN A 950 14.02 -2.80 -4.66
CA GLN A 950 14.44 -3.16 -3.30
C GLN A 950 14.61 -4.67 -3.10
N TRP A 951 14.03 -5.50 -3.98
CA TRP A 951 14.11 -6.96 -3.89
C TRP A 951 15.56 -7.46 -4.10
N ASN A 952 16.14 -8.05 -3.06
CA ASN A 952 17.41 -8.77 -3.18
C ASN A 952 17.13 -10.23 -3.58
N TRP A 953 16.82 -10.46 -4.86
CA TRP A 953 16.47 -11.78 -5.40
C TRP A 953 17.53 -12.89 -5.15
N LYS A 954 18.75 -12.52 -4.76
CA LYS A 954 19.78 -13.47 -4.32
C LYS A 954 19.43 -14.11 -2.97
N GLU A 955 18.94 -13.32 -2.02
CA GLU A 955 18.69 -13.70 -0.63
C GLU A 955 17.20 -13.96 -0.35
N ASP A 956 16.29 -13.22 -0.99
CA ASP A 956 14.85 -13.29 -0.76
C ASP A 956 14.11 -14.00 -1.92
N PRO A 957 13.37 -15.10 -1.68
CA PRO A 957 12.42 -15.64 -2.64
C PRO A 957 11.15 -14.78 -2.69
N LEU A 958 10.52 -14.67 -3.86
CA LEU A 958 9.13 -14.19 -3.97
C LEU A 958 8.19 -15.39 -3.84
N ILE A 959 7.34 -15.39 -2.82
CA ILE A 959 6.34 -16.44 -2.55
C ILE A 959 4.98 -15.74 -2.45
N LEU A 960 4.00 -16.15 -3.25
CA LEU A 960 2.73 -15.44 -3.39
C LEU A 960 1.50 -16.28 -3.01
N ASP A 961 0.70 -15.75 -2.09
CA ASP A 961 -0.68 -16.20 -1.83
C ASP A 961 -1.65 -15.55 -2.84
N LEU A 962 -1.93 -16.27 -3.94
CA LEU A 962 -2.81 -15.80 -5.02
C LEU A 962 -4.30 -16.00 -4.68
N VAL A 963 -4.77 -15.27 -3.68
CA VAL A 963 -6.15 -15.31 -3.15
C VAL A 963 -6.82 -13.93 -3.24
N LYS A 964 -8.12 -13.87 -2.90
CA LYS A 964 -8.87 -12.62 -2.70
C LYS A 964 -8.59 -12.03 -1.29
N PRO A 965 -8.80 -10.72 -1.08
CA PRO A 965 -8.69 -10.10 0.25
C PRO A 965 -9.69 -10.69 1.27
N ASP A 966 -9.36 -10.55 2.56
CA ASP A 966 -10.12 -11.12 3.70
C ASP A 966 -11.29 -10.22 4.17
N ASP A 967 -12.14 -9.75 3.25
CA ASP A 967 -13.13 -8.68 3.51
C ASP A 967 -14.33 -9.06 4.42
N GLU A 968 -14.22 -10.13 5.21
CA GLU A 968 -15.27 -10.65 6.10
C GLU A 968 -14.74 -11.09 7.49
N LEU A 969 -13.73 -10.40 8.04
CA LEU A 969 -13.21 -10.70 9.40
C LEU A 969 -13.98 -10.01 10.55
N GLU A 970 -14.96 -9.15 10.25
CA GLU A 970 -15.67 -8.36 11.29
C GLU A 970 -16.83 -9.11 11.97
N SER A 971 -17.31 -10.23 11.41
CA SER A 971 -18.51 -10.94 11.90
C SER A 971 -18.27 -12.35 12.46
N SER A 972 -17.05 -12.89 12.36
CA SER A 972 -16.77 -14.32 12.58
C SER A 972 -15.89 -14.64 13.81
N PHE A 973 -15.40 -13.63 14.52
CA PHE A 973 -14.48 -13.82 15.67
C PHE A 973 -15.06 -13.45 17.05
N GLU A 974 -16.29 -12.94 17.13
CA GLU A 974 -16.89 -12.52 18.41
C GLU A 974 -17.79 -13.59 19.07
N THR A 975 -18.09 -14.68 18.38
CA THR A 975 -19.14 -15.66 18.77
C THR A 975 -18.67 -17.11 18.93
N SER A 976 -17.38 -17.36 19.22
CA SER A 976 -16.85 -18.73 19.35
C SER A 976 -15.78 -18.96 20.43
N ILE A 977 -15.84 -18.26 21.57
CA ILE A 977 -15.19 -18.74 22.81
C ILE A 977 -16.06 -19.87 23.39
N GLY A 978 -15.95 -21.08 22.83
CA GLY A 978 -16.60 -22.30 23.34
C GLY A 978 -17.25 -23.23 22.31
N GLY A 979 -17.30 -22.87 21.03
CA GLY A 979 -17.86 -23.73 19.98
C GLY A 979 -16.81 -24.65 19.36
N THR A 980 -17.09 -25.96 19.28
CA THR A 980 -16.20 -26.95 18.64
C THR A 980 -16.31 -27.00 17.12
N ASP A 981 -17.38 -26.46 16.55
CA ASP A 981 -17.68 -26.58 15.12
C ASP A 981 -17.01 -25.46 14.31
N LEU A 982 -15.88 -25.80 13.70
CA LEU A 982 -15.15 -24.91 12.79
C LEU A 982 -15.93 -24.78 11.46
N ASP A 983 -16.54 -23.62 11.22
CA ASP A 983 -17.46 -23.44 10.07
C ASP A 983 -16.80 -23.78 8.71
N SER A 984 -17.58 -24.47 7.87
CA SER A 984 -17.18 -25.01 6.57
C SER A 984 -16.67 -23.94 5.59
N LYS A 985 -17.17 -22.70 5.70
CA LYS A 985 -16.66 -21.54 4.94
C LYS A 985 -15.24 -21.17 5.39
N THR A 986 -14.99 -21.17 6.69
CA THR A 986 -13.70 -20.86 7.30
C THR A 986 -12.66 -21.93 6.94
N MET A 987 -13.04 -23.22 6.97
CA MET A 987 -12.18 -24.29 6.47
C MET A 987 -11.81 -24.12 4.98
N LYS A 988 -12.74 -23.66 4.13
CA LYS A 988 -12.44 -23.38 2.70
C LYS A 988 -11.48 -22.19 2.53
N LYS A 989 -11.73 -21.06 3.21
CA LYS A 989 -10.80 -19.90 3.18
C LYS A 989 -9.39 -20.27 3.69
N LEU A 990 -9.30 -21.10 4.73
CA LEU A 990 -8.02 -21.61 5.24
C LEU A 990 -7.35 -22.62 4.30
N SER A 991 -8.11 -23.41 3.55
CA SER A 991 -7.54 -24.38 2.60
C SER A 991 -7.04 -23.74 1.30
N GLU A 992 -7.40 -22.49 1.01
CA GLU A 992 -6.96 -21.74 -0.17
C GLU A 992 -5.56 -21.14 -0.03
N LYS A 993 -5.20 -20.57 1.13
CA LYS A 993 -3.86 -19.98 1.39
C LYS A 993 -2.75 -21.03 1.58
N LEU A 994 -1.50 -20.61 1.52
CA LEU A 994 -0.32 -21.42 1.85
C LEU A 994 -0.21 -21.64 3.35
N THR A 995 -0.09 -22.90 3.76
CA THR A 995 0.20 -23.27 5.15
C THR A 995 1.68 -23.02 5.49
N LEU A 996 2.00 -22.88 6.78
CA LEU A 996 3.39 -22.72 7.26
C LEU A 996 4.31 -23.89 6.81
N ALA A 997 3.76 -25.10 6.67
CA ALA A 997 4.48 -26.26 6.16
C ALA A 997 4.82 -26.12 4.66
N GLN A 998 3.86 -25.72 3.84
CA GLN A 998 4.08 -25.46 2.40
C GLN A 998 5.05 -24.29 2.19
N TYR A 999 4.90 -23.21 2.95
CA TYR A 999 5.80 -22.05 2.91
C TYR A 999 7.26 -22.44 3.23
N LYS A 1000 7.49 -23.23 4.30
CA LYS A 1000 8.82 -23.78 4.63
C LYS A 1000 9.34 -24.77 3.58
N GLY A 1001 8.46 -25.52 2.91
CA GLY A 1001 8.82 -26.35 1.76
C GLY A 1001 9.35 -25.52 0.59
N ILE A 1002 8.66 -24.44 0.23
CA ILE A 1002 9.08 -23.50 -0.82
C ILE A 1002 10.40 -22.80 -0.44
N GLN A 1003 10.57 -22.38 0.82
CA GLN A 1003 11.86 -21.85 1.32
C GLN A 1003 12.99 -22.89 1.24
N THR A 1004 12.69 -24.16 1.47
CA THR A 1004 13.67 -25.26 1.32
C THR A 1004 14.05 -25.47 -0.14
N ASN A 1005 13.10 -25.39 -1.09
CA ASN A 1005 13.38 -25.41 -2.52
C ASN A 1005 14.31 -24.26 -2.93
N PHE A 1006 14.05 -23.04 -2.46
CA PHE A 1006 14.91 -21.88 -2.68
C PHE A 1006 16.32 -22.07 -2.11
N ASN A 1007 16.45 -22.55 -0.86
CA ASN A 1007 17.75 -22.78 -0.22
C ASN A 1007 18.57 -23.87 -0.91
N ASN A 1008 17.93 -24.96 -1.37
CA ASN A 1008 18.56 -26.00 -2.17
C ASN A 1008 19.08 -25.45 -3.51
N MET A 1009 18.26 -24.64 -4.18
CA MET A 1009 18.64 -23.97 -5.44
C MET A 1009 19.73 -22.89 -5.25
N ARG A 1010 19.76 -22.17 -4.11
CA ARG A 1010 20.87 -21.26 -3.78
C ARG A 1010 22.14 -21.99 -3.35
N SER A 1011 22.04 -23.25 -2.93
CA SER A 1011 23.22 -24.08 -2.64
C SER A 1011 23.92 -24.58 -3.92
N SER A 1012 23.17 -24.76 -5.02
CA SER A 1012 23.73 -25.10 -6.33
C SER A 1012 24.04 -23.87 -7.21
N ASP A 1013 23.25 -22.80 -7.10
CA ASP A 1013 23.46 -21.51 -7.78
C ASP A 1013 23.45 -20.32 -6.79
N PRO A 1014 24.54 -20.13 -6.01
CA PRO A 1014 24.63 -19.09 -4.97
C PRO A 1014 24.73 -17.67 -5.52
N ASN A 1015 24.94 -17.51 -6.83
CA ASN A 1015 25.08 -16.21 -7.49
C ASN A 1015 23.93 -15.88 -8.46
N GLY A 1016 22.99 -16.81 -8.69
CA GLY A 1016 21.91 -16.65 -9.65
C GLY A 1016 22.36 -16.63 -11.11
N ILE A 1017 23.42 -17.37 -11.47
CA ILE A 1017 23.92 -17.46 -12.85
C ILE A 1017 22.89 -18.16 -13.75
N HIS A 1018 22.16 -19.13 -13.20
CA HIS A 1018 21.15 -19.94 -13.90
C HIS A 1018 19.71 -19.54 -13.54
N LEU A 1019 19.45 -19.14 -12.29
CA LEU A 1019 18.13 -18.61 -11.88
C LEU A 1019 18.25 -17.39 -10.96
N GLN A 1020 17.76 -16.24 -11.42
CA GLN A 1020 17.73 -15.01 -10.63
C GLN A 1020 16.42 -14.93 -9.83
N PHE A 1021 15.29 -14.86 -10.54
CA PHE A 1021 13.98 -14.61 -9.96
C PHE A 1021 13.30 -15.93 -9.53
N PHE A 1022 13.45 -16.30 -8.27
CA PHE A 1022 12.61 -17.36 -7.68
C PHE A 1022 11.23 -16.77 -7.37
N VAL A 1023 10.18 -17.23 -8.06
CA VAL A 1023 8.81 -16.73 -7.95
C VAL A 1023 7.84 -17.90 -7.83
N ALA A 1024 7.51 -18.26 -6.59
CA ALA A 1024 6.65 -19.38 -6.26
C ALA A 1024 5.24 -18.94 -5.84
N SER A 1025 4.28 -19.85 -5.97
CA SER A 1025 2.91 -19.71 -5.46
C SER A 1025 2.33 -21.09 -5.17
N LYS A 1026 1.06 -21.16 -4.75
CA LYS A 1026 0.35 -22.44 -4.68
C LYS A 1026 0.15 -23.13 -6.04
N ASN A 1027 0.15 -22.37 -7.14
CA ASN A 1027 0.05 -22.92 -8.51
C ASN A 1027 1.39 -23.49 -9.00
N ASP A 1028 2.53 -22.91 -8.57
CA ASP A 1028 3.88 -23.42 -8.80
C ASP A 1028 4.72 -23.36 -7.51
N PRO A 1029 4.86 -24.47 -6.77
CA PRO A 1029 5.73 -24.55 -5.59
C PRO A 1029 7.22 -24.77 -5.94
N SER A 1030 7.57 -24.92 -7.23
CA SER A 1030 8.98 -25.02 -7.66
C SER A 1030 9.67 -23.66 -7.67
N GLY A 1031 8.96 -22.59 -8.03
CA GLY A 1031 9.47 -21.21 -8.10
C GLY A 1031 10.36 -20.92 -9.31
N ILE A 1032 10.53 -21.89 -10.21
CA ILE A 1032 11.47 -21.83 -11.35
C ILE A 1032 10.80 -21.91 -12.73
N LEU A 1033 9.50 -22.26 -12.76
CA LEU A 1033 8.75 -22.60 -13.97
C LEU A 1033 8.77 -21.47 -15.01
N TYR A 1034 8.54 -20.23 -14.58
CA TYR A 1034 8.42 -19.07 -15.45
C TYR A 1034 9.69 -18.20 -15.53
N SER A 1035 10.74 -18.52 -14.78
CA SER A 1035 11.98 -17.73 -14.69
C SER A 1035 13.24 -18.45 -15.20
N SER A 1036 13.13 -19.72 -15.57
CA SER A 1036 14.25 -20.49 -16.12
C SER A 1036 14.68 -20.02 -17.51
N GLY A 1037 16.00 -19.82 -17.69
CA GLY A 1037 16.62 -19.48 -18.98
C GLY A 1037 16.84 -17.99 -19.22
N ILE A 1038 16.46 -17.11 -18.29
CA ILE A 1038 16.73 -15.67 -18.36
C ILE A 1038 18.25 -15.42 -18.26
N PRO A 1039 18.87 -14.64 -19.17
CA PRO A 1039 20.28 -14.28 -19.03
C PRO A 1039 20.49 -13.35 -17.83
N LEU A 1040 21.45 -13.67 -16.96
CA LEU A 1040 21.78 -12.86 -15.77
C LEU A 1040 21.90 -11.35 -16.07
N ALA A 1041 22.52 -10.98 -17.19
CA ALA A 1041 22.66 -9.58 -17.61
C ALA A 1041 21.31 -8.84 -17.78
N ILE A 1042 20.29 -9.53 -18.29
CA ILE A 1042 18.93 -8.99 -18.46
C ILE A 1042 18.25 -8.83 -17.10
N ALA A 1043 18.32 -9.85 -16.24
CA ALA A 1043 17.80 -9.79 -14.88
C ALA A 1043 18.45 -8.67 -14.05
N THR A 1044 19.78 -8.50 -14.13
CA THR A 1044 20.47 -7.37 -13.48
C THR A 1044 20.09 -6.02 -14.08
N ARG A 1045 19.84 -5.94 -15.41
CA ARG A 1045 19.40 -4.69 -16.07
C ARG A 1045 17.98 -4.30 -15.60
N LEU A 1046 17.07 -5.26 -15.42
CA LEU A 1046 15.75 -5.02 -14.82
C LEU A 1046 15.86 -4.42 -13.41
N THR A 1047 16.63 -5.06 -12.51
CA THR A 1047 16.84 -4.53 -11.15
C THR A 1047 17.54 -3.17 -11.16
N ALA A 1048 18.50 -2.94 -12.05
CA ALA A 1048 19.20 -1.66 -12.19
C ALA A 1048 18.28 -0.54 -12.68
N LEU A 1049 17.48 -0.77 -13.72
CA LEU A 1049 16.51 0.20 -14.24
C LEU A 1049 15.44 0.55 -13.20
N ALA A 1050 14.94 -0.43 -12.43
CA ALA A 1050 14.02 -0.16 -11.33
C ALA A 1050 14.67 0.70 -10.21
N LYS A 1051 15.96 0.48 -9.91
CA LYS A 1051 16.73 1.32 -8.97
C LYS A 1051 16.95 2.74 -9.51
N VAL A 1052 17.28 2.89 -10.80
CA VAL A 1052 17.40 4.20 -11.46
C VAL A 1052 16.08 4.95 -11.45
N ALA A 1053 14.97 4.28 -11.80
CA ALA A 1053 13.62 4.84 -11.75
C ALA A 1053 13.25 5.37 -10.36
N VAL A 1054 13.43 4.54 -9.32
CA VAL A 1054 13.09 4.91 -7.94
C VAL A 1054 14.00 6.00 -7.39
N ASN A 1055 15.28 6.05 -7.79
CA ASN A 1055 16.21 7.12 -7.42
C ASN A 1055 15.89 8.45 -8.14
N LEU A 1056 15.51 8.40 -9.42
CA LEU A 1056 15.05 9.56 -10.20
C LEU A 1056 13.84 10.21 -9.50
N LEU A 1057 12.82 9.41 -9.16
CA LEU A 1057 11.60 9.89 -8.49
C LEU A 1057 11.86 10.39 -7.06
N GLN A 1058 12.79 9.79 -6.32
CA GLN A 1058 13.19 10.27 -4.98
C GLN A 1058 13.99 11.58 -5.01
N THR A 1059 14.66 11.88 -6.14
CA THR A 1059 15.55 13.06 -6.27
C THR A 1059 14.86 14.24 -6.94
N HIS A 1060 14.04 13.99 -7.95
CA HIS A 1060 13.39 15.01 -8.79
C HIS A 1060 11.85 15.06 -8.64
N GLY A 1061 11.28 14.20 -7.79
CA GLY A 1061 9.83 14.06 -7.65
C GLY A 1061 9.18 13.32 -8.82
N ILE A 1062 7.86 13.40 -8.91
CA ILE A 1062 7.05 12.85 -10.01
C ILE A 1062 6.49 14.02 -10.82
N ASN A 1063 6.79 14.04 -12.12
CA ASN A 1063 6.36 15.06 -13.10
C ASN A 1063 6.52 14.52 -14.53
N GLY A 1064 5.89 15.14 -15.53
CA GLY A 1064 5.92 14.69 -16.93
C GLY A 1064 7.32 14.48 -17.53
N GLN A 1065 8.33 15.27 -17.15
CA GLN A 1065 9.72 15.02 -17.61
C GLN A 1065 10.27 13.72 -17.03
N THR A 1066 10.12 13.48 -15.72
CA THR A 1066 10.53 12.22 -15.10
C THR A 1066 9.74 11.03 -15.63
N ILE A 1067 8.44 11.17 -15.88
CA ILE A 1067 7.59 10.11 -16.44
C ILE A 1067 8.00 9.80 -17.89
N GLY A 1068 8.27 10.81 -18.72
CA GLY A 1068 8.83 10.62 -20.06
C GLY A 1068 10.16 9.86 -20.04
N LEU A 1069 11.05 10.19 -19.09
CA LEU A 1069 12.32 9.48 -18.88
C LEU A 1069 12.12 8.03 -18.41
N LEU A 1070 11.07 7.72 -17.63
CA LEU A 1070 10.78 6.36 -17.18
C LEU A 1070 10.40 5.42 -18.35
N PHE A 1071 9.79 5.94 -19.42
CA PHE A 1071 9.34 5.17 -20.59
C PHE A 1071 10.21 5.38 -21.84
N THR A 1072 11.33 6.09 -21.72
CA THR A 1072 12.32 6.26 -22.80
C THR A 1072 13.47 5.25 -22.59
N PRO A 1073 13.80 4.38 -23.55
CA PRO A 1073 14.97 3.52 -23.45
C PRO A 1073 16.26 4.34 -23.39
N GLY A 1074 17.16 3.99 -22.46
CA GLY A 1074 18.46 4.65 -22.36
C GLY A 1074 19.45 4.32 -23.49
N LEU A 1075 19.20 3.22 -24.23
CA LEU A 1075 20.01 2.62 -25.32
C LEU A 1075 21.54 2.48 -25.06
N LYS A 1076 21.98 2.63 -23.81
CA LYS A 1076 23.37 2.56 -23.38
C LYS A 1076 23.74 1.21 -22.78
N ASP A 1077 25.04 1.00 -22.61
CA ASP A 1077 25.66 -0.23 -22.12
C ASP A 1077 25.39 -1.44 -23.02
N TYR A 1078 25.35 -1.24 -24.35
CA TYR A 1078 25.21 -2.26 -25.39
C TYR A 1078 26.45 -2.28 -26.29
N ASP A 1079 26.87 -3.45 -26.77
CA ASP A 1079 28.04 -3.60 -27.67
C ASP A 1079 27.74 -3.07 -29.09
N PHE A 1080 26.47 -3.06 -29.49
CA PHE A 1080 25.98 -2.47 -30.75
C PHE A 1080 24.45 -2.26 -30.70
N VAL A 1081 23.95 -1.39 -31.56
CA VAL A 1081 22.53 -1.04 -31.71
C VAL A 1081 22.18 -0.99 -33.21
N VAL A 1082 21.07 -1.60 -33.61
CA VAL A 1082 20.62 -1.64 -35.01
C VAL A 1082 19.21 -1.10 -35.09
N HIS A 1083 19.00 -0.01 -35.82
CA HIS A 1083 17.69 0.58 -36.02
C HIS A 1083 17.00 -0.09 -37.20
N LEU A 1084 15.77 -0.56 -36.96
CA LEU A 1084 14.96 -1.27 -37.95
C LEU A 1084 13.69 -0.49 -38.31
N LYS A 1085 13.24 -0.70 -39.53
CA LYS A 1085 12.02 -0.09 -40.06
C LYS A 1085 11.24 -1.09 -40.91
N THR A 1086 9.96 -1.30 -40.58
CA THR A 1086 9.05 -2.07 -41.44
C THR A 1086 8.55 -1.17 -42.59
N PRO A 1087 8.38 -1.69 -43.81
CA PRO A 1087 7.78 -0.94 -44.92
C PRO A 1087 6.29 -0.65 -44.70
N THR A 1088 5.59 -1.46 -43.89
CA THR A 1088 4.16 -1.32 -43.58
C THR A 1088 3.97 -0.74 -42.17
N PRO A 1089 3.20 0.35 -41.98
CA PRO A 1089 2.92 0.90 -40.66
C PRO A 1089 1.87 0.04 -39.93
N LEU A 1090 2.18 -0.42 -38.72
CA LEU A 1090 1.37 -1.45 -38.04
C LEU A 1090 0.43 -0.91 -36.95
N LYS A 1091 0.53 0.36 -36.54
CA LYS A 1091 -0.28 0.92 -35.42
C LYS A 1091 -1.80 0.68 -35.59
N SER A 1092 -2.36 1.09 -36.73
CA SER A 1092 -3.81 0.99 -36.98
C SER A 1092 -4.30 -0.47 -37.06
N SER A 1093 -3.50 -1.37 -37.63
CA SER A 1093 -3.83 -2.80 -37.76
C SER A 1093 -3.49 -3.63 -36.51
N SER A 1094 -2.70 -3.10 -35.57
CA SER A 1094 -2.64 -3.55 -34.17
C SER A 1094 -3.79 -2.99 -33.33
N GLY A 1095 -4.75 -2.28 -33.94
CA GLY A 1095 -5.97 -1.82 -33.28
C GLY A 1095 -5.78 -0.60 -32.36
N ILE A 1096 -4.74 0.20 -32.55
CA ILE A 1096 -4.44 1.38 -31.72
C ILE A 1096 -4.94 2.64 -32.44
N LEU A 1097 -5.57 3.56 -31.70
CA LEU A 1097 -6.05 4.84 -32.22
C LEU A 1097 -4.88 5.81 -32.41
N ASP A 1098 -4.75 6.41 -33.60
CA ASP A 1098 -3.69 7.38 -33.90
C ASP A 1098 -4.15 8.83 -33.71
N PHE A 1099 -3.30 9.63 -33.05
CA PHE A 1099 -3.61 11.02 -32.67
C PHE A 1099 -3.29 12.01 -33.80
N SER A 1100 -3.87 11.78 -34.97
CA SER A 1100 -3.89 12.75 -36.07
C SER A 1100 -4.77 13.96 -35.69
N GLU A 1101 -4.33 15.17 -36.06
CA GLU A 1101 -5.07 16.41 -35.80
C GLU A 1101 -6.46 16.44 -36.50
N PHE A 1102 -6.65 15.62 -37.53
CA PHE A 1102 -7.86 15.57 -38.35
C PHE A 1102 -8.79 14.41 -37.96
N LYS A 1103 -9.61 14.61 -36.92
CA LYS A 1103 -10.64 13.67 -36.43
C LYS A 1103 -11.61 13.09 -37.48
N ASN A 1104 -11.71 13.71 -38.66
CA ASN A 1104 -12.60 13.26 -39.73
C ASN A 1104 -11.99 12.16 -40.62
N ILE A 1105 -10.71 11.81 -40.44
CA ILE A 1105 -9.97 10.86 -41.30
C ILE A 1105 -9.71 9.52 -40.57
N THR A 1106 -9.65 9.53 -39.22
CA THR A 1106 -9.15 8.40 -38.39
C THR A 1106 -9.90 7.08 -38.53
N ASN A 1107 -11.11 7.07 -39.07
CA ASN A 1107 -11.94 5.87 -39.18
C ASN A 1107 -11.76 5.11 -40.51
N ALA A 1108 -11.04 5.67 -41.49
CA ALA A 1108 -10.87 5.05 -42.81
C ALA A 1108 -9.98 3.78 -42.77
N ASP A 1109 -8.92 3.81 -41.95
CA ASP A 1109 -7.90 2.76 -41.85
C ASP A 1109 -8.16 1.76 -40.70
N ALA A 1110 -9.35 1.79 -40.09
CA ALA A 1110 -9.72 0.85 -39.04
C ALA A 1110 -9.88 -0.58 -39.62
N PRO A 1111 -9.31 -1.63 -38.99
CA PRO A 1111 -9.41 -2.99 -39.48
C PRO A 1111 -10.87 -3.47 -39.39
N SER A 1112 -11.49 -3.69 -40.55
CA SER A 1112 -12.94 -3.89 -40.68
C SER A 1112 -13.36 -5.28 -41.18
N LYS A 1113 -12.41 -6.06 -41.69
CA LYS A 1113 -12.57 -7.46 -42.10
C LYS A 1113 -11.20 -8.12 -42.28
N PHE A 1114 -11.17 -9.45 -42.23
CA PHE A 1114 -10.04 -10.23 -42.75
C PHE A 1114 -9.98 -10.16 -44.29
N PRO A 1115 -8.80 -10.32 -44.90
CA PRO A 1115 -8.67 -10.45 -46.34
C PRO A 1115 -9.41 -11.69 -46.88
N SER A 1116 -9.63 -11.71 -48.20
CA SER A 1116 -10.18 -12.87 -48.92
C SER A 1116 -9.19 -14.02 -48.87
N ASP A 1117 -7.96 -13.79 -49.35
CA ASP A 1117 -6.81 -14.70 -49.24
C ASP A 1117 -6.11 -14.53 -47.89
N LEU A 1118 -5.96 -15.63 -47.15
CA LEU A 1118 -5.31 -15.66 -45.84
C LEU A 1118 -3.79 -15.48 -45.92
N SER A 1119 -3.16 -15.70 -47.08
CA SER A 1119 -1.71 -15.49 -47.25
C SER A 1119 -1.31 -14.05 -46.93
N THR A 1120 -2.13 -13.08 -47.37
CA THR A 1120 -1.93 -11.64 -47.20
C THR A 1120 -2.04 -11.15 -45.75
N LEU A 1121 -2.51 -11.98 -44.80
CA LEU A 1121 -2.43 -11.67 -43.37
C LEU A 1121 -0.97 -11.43 -42.93
N SER A 1122 -0.03 -12.18 -43.51
CA SER A 1122 1.39 -12.10 -43.18
C SER A 1122 2.05 -10.77 -43.56
N GLU A 1123 1.53 -10.05 -44.57
CA GLU A 1123 2.06 -8.76 -45.04
C GLU A 1123 1.91 -7.63 -44.01
N LYS A 1124 1.03 -7.82 -43.02
CA LYS A 1124 0.83 -6.90 -41.88
C LYS A 1124 1.16 -7.57 -40.53
N MET A 1125 1.94 -8.64 -40.52
CA MET A 1125 2.59 -9.13 -39.30
C MET A 1125 3.98 -8.52 -39.18
N ASP A 1126 4.48 -8.37 -37.95
CA ASP A 1126 5.83 -7.85 -37.70
C ASP A 1126 6.92 -8.90 -38.05
N PRO A 1127 7.75 -8.68 -39.08
CA PRO A 1127 8.84 -9.60 -39.41
C PRO A 1127 9.99 -9.51 -38.38
N THR A 1128 10.13 -8.39 -37.65
CA THR A 1128 11.27 -8.14 -36.77
C THR A 1128 11.26 -9.04 -35.53
N TYR A 1129 10.09 -9.43 -35.04
CA TYR A 1129 9.96 -10.45 -33.99
C TYR A 1129 10.58 -11.80 -34.41
N GLN A 1130 10.28 -12.29 -35.62
CA GLN A 1130 10.84 -13.55 -36.13
C GLN A 1130 12.34 -13.41 -36.43
N LEU A 1131 12.77 -12.26 -36.98
CA LEU A 1131 14.18 -11.93 -37.20
C LEU A 1131 15.00 -12.07 -35.89
N VAL A 1132 14.52 -11.47 -34.80
CA VAL A 1132 15.18 -11.48 -33.48
C VAL A 1132 15.08 -12.85 -32.80
N LYS A 1133 13.96 -13.58 -32.97
CA LYS A 1133 13.84 -14.99 -32.55
C LYS A 1133 14.95 -15.84 -33.17
N TYR A 1134 15.12 -15.80 -34.50
CA TYR A 1134 16.13 -16.63 -35.18
C TYR A 1134 17.57 -16.18 -34.89
N LEU A 1135 17.83 -14.87 -34.72
CA LEU A 1135 19.13 -14.38 -34.26
C LEU A 1135 19.47 -14.88 -32.85
N ASN A 1136 18.52 -14.84 -31.90
CA ASN A 1136 18.70 -15.41 -30.56
C ASN A 1136 18.82 -16.94 -30.55
N MET A 1137 18.18 -17.66 -31.48
CA MET A 1137 18.38 -19.10 -31.64
C MET A 1137 19.78 -19.43 -32.17
N LYS A 1138 20.23 -18.75 -33.24
CA LYS A 1138 21.53 -18.98 -33.89
C LYS A 1138 22.72 -18.61 -33.01
N TYR A 1139 22.63 -17.53 -32.25
CA TYR A 1139 23.74 -17.04 -31.41
C TYR A 1139 23.51 -17.25 -29.91
N LYS A 1140 22.60 -18.16 -29.52
CA LYS A 1140 22.19 -18.47 -28.13
C LYS A 1140 23.37 -18.59 -27.17
N ASN A 1141 24.52 -19.10 -27.64
CA ASN A 1141 25.72 -19.27 -26.81
C ASN A 1141 26.55 -17.98 -26.65
N SER A 1142 26.78 -17.21 -27.70
CA SER A 1142 27.76 -16.12 -27.73
C SER A 1142 27.19 -14.70 -27.57
N LEU A 1143 25.95 -14.46 -28.00
CA LEU A 1143 25.28 -13.15 -27.95
C LEU A 1143 23.99 -13.19 -27.11
N ILE A 1144 23.43 -12.02 -26.86
CA ILE A 1144 22.05 -11.80 -26.39
C ILE A 1144 21.50 -10.65 -27.22
N PHE A 1145 20.40 -10.87 -27.95
CA PHE A 1145 19.70 -9.82 -28.69
C PHE A 1145 18.41 -9.43 -27.99
N SER A 1146 18.11 -8.13 -27.94
CA SER A 1146 16.86 -7.61 -27.38
C SER A 1146 16.20 -6.66 -28.39
N SER A 1147 14.87 -6.60 -28.41
CA SER A 1147 14.09 -5.68 -29.23
C SER A 1147 12.73 -5.39 -28.59
N HIS A 1148 11.95 -4.48 -29.18
CA HIS A 1148 10.52 -4.40 -28.88
C HIS A 1148 9.78 -5.61 -29.48
N ARG A 1149 8.69 -6.04 -28.82
CA ARG A 1149 7.69 -7.02 -29.28
C ARG A 1149 6.44 -6.33 -29.82
N TYR A 1150 6.10 -5.13 -29.33
CA TYR A 1150 4.86 -4.42 -29.68
C TYR A 1150 5.12 -3.18 -30.54
N ILE A 1151 5.65 -3.40 -31.75
CA ILE A 1151 6.04 -2.34 -32.71
C ILE A 1151 4.93 -1.30 -32.98
N GLY A 1152 3.65 -1.69 -32.99
CA GLY A 1152 2.52 -0.76 -33.11
C GLY A 1152 2.37 0.24 -31.95
N VAL A 1153 2.91 -0.10 -30.76
CA VAL A 1153 2.88 0.72 -29.54
C VAL A 1153 4.18 1.51 -29.35
N THR A 1154 5.34 0.86 -29.56
CA THR A 1154 6.67 1.43 -29.25
C THR A 1154 7.36 2.03 -30.47
N GLY A 1155 6.98 1.66 -31.69
CA GLY A 1155 7.52 2.17 -32.96
C GLY A 1155 7.05 3.57 -33.38
N GLY A 1156 6.91 4.48 -32.42
CA GLY A 1156 6.61 5.90 -32.65
C GLY A 1156 5.22 6.19 -33.23
N ASN A 1157 5.13 7.24 -34.07
CA ASN A 1157 3.83 7.74 -34.54
C ASN A 1157 3.12 6.77 -35.50
N LYS A 1158 3.84 6.07 -36.38
CA LYS A 1158 3.24 5.13 -37.34
C LYS A 1158 3.24 3.68 -36.87
N GLY A 1159 4.00 3.35 -35.81
CA GLY A 1159 4.24 1.97 -35.42
C GLY A 1159 5.07 1.23 -36.48
N ASP A 1160 6.10 1.90 -37.02
CA ASP A 1160 6.92 1.42 -38.15
C ASP A 1160 8.40 1.19 -37.78
N LYS A 1161 8.83 1.54 -36.55
CA LYS A 1161 10.22 1.45 -36.10
C LYS A 1161 10.43 0.39 -35.01
N ASN A 1162 11.50 -0.40 -35.12
CA ASN A 1162 12.00 -1.25 -34.03
C ASN A 1162 13.51 -0.99 -33.85
N VAL A 1163 14.11 -1.55 -32.80
CA VAL A 1163 15.56 -1.47 -32.56
C VAL A 1163 16.03 -2.79 -31.97
N ILE A 1164 17.12 -3.33 -32.50
CA ILE A 1164 17.82 -4.49 -31.94
C ILE A 1164 19.02 -3.97 -31.16
N THR A 1165 19.13 -4.34 -29.89
CA THR A 1165 20.35 -4.10 -29.10
C THR A 1165 21.10 -5.41 -28.86
N GLY A 1166 22.43 -5.34 -28.95
CA GLY A 1166 23.31 -6.50 -28.84
C GLY A 1166 24.19 -6.46 -27.59
N LEU A 1167 24.27 -7.59 -26.87
CA LEU A 1167 25.28 -7.84 -25.84
C LEU A 1167 26.11 -9.06 -26.22
N ILE A 1168 27.43 -8.89 -26.33
CA ILE A 1168 28.36 -10.01 -26.43
C ILE A 1168 28.56 -10.56 -25.01
N LYS A 1169 28.39 -11.87 -24.80
CA LYS A 1169 28.53 -12.42 -23.45
C LYS A 1169 29.98 -12.29 -22.95
N PRO A 1170 30.23 -11.97 -21.66
CA PRO A 1170 31.58 -11.75 -21.13
C PRO A 1170 32.57 -12.90 -21.38
N LEU A 1171 32.07 -14.14 -21.50
CA LEU A 1171 32.87 -15.30 -21.88
C LEU A 1171 33.55 -15.11 -23.25
N PHE A 1172 32.82 -14.64 -24.26
CA PHE A 1172 33.30 -14.49 -25.64
C PHE A 1172 33.96 -13.13 -25.93
N LYS A 1173 34.08 -12.24 -24.94
CA LYS A 1173 34.90 -11.01 -25.04
C LYS A 1173 36.40 -11.26 -24.87
N LYS A 1174 36.82 -12.49 -24.54
CA LYS A 1174 38.22 -12.92 -24.41
C LYS A 1174 38.61 -13.91 -25.52
N GLN A 1175 39.90 -14.04 -25.80
CA GLN A 1175 40.42 -15.09 -26.67
C GLN A 1175 40.28 -16.48 -26.03
N HIS A 1176 40.05 -17.49 -26.86
CA HIS A 1176 39.94 -18.91 -26.46
C HIS A 1176 40.81 -19.78 -27.36
N LYS A 1177 41.26 -20.94 -26.86
CA LYS A 1177 41.81 -21.97 -27.76
C LYS A 1177 40.72 -22.50 -28.67
N PHE A 1178 41.06 -22.74 -29.94
CA PHE A 1178 40.14 -23.27 -30.94
C PHE A 1178 39.58 -24.64 -30.50
N LYS A 1179 38.26 -24.81 -30.66
CA LYS A 1179 37.54 -26.07 -30.46
C LYS A 1179 36.40 -26.15 -31.47
N VAL A 1180 36.08 -27.36 -31.91
CA VAL A 1180 34.96 -27.61 -32.84
C VAL A 1180 33.58 -27.30 -32.27
N ASN A 1181 33.43 -27.24 -30.94
CA ASN A 1181 32.16 -27.01 -30.23
C ASN A 1181 32.00 -25.58 -29.68
N LEU A 1182 32.68 -24.58 -30.26
CA LEU A 1182 32.67 -23.20 -29.74
C LEU A 1182 31.41 -22.39 -30.08
N ASP A 1183 30.62 -22.82 -31.06
CA ASP A 1183 29.31 -22.27 -31.46
C ASP A 1183 29.28 -20.72 -31.58
N CYS A 1184 30.23 -20.19 -32.36
CA CYS A 1184 30.38 -18.76 -32.62
C CYS A 1184 31.15 -18.50 -33.92
N ASN A 1185 30.90 -17.36 -34.57
CA ASN A 1185 31.75 -16.88 -35.66
C ASN A 1185 33.03 -16.25 -35.09
N MET A 1186 34.18 -16.86 -35.40
CA MET A 1186 35.47 -16.55 -34.80
C MET A 1186 36.52 -16.26 -35.89
N LYS A 1187 37.52 -15.43 -35.57
CA LYS A 1187 38.73 -15.22 -36.37
C LYS A 1187 39.98 -15.67 -35.59
N PRO A 1188 40.99 -16.27 -36.23
CA PRO A 1188 42.24 -16.63 -35.57
C PRO A 1188 43.03 -15.37 -35.17
N ILE A 1189 43.73 -15.48 -34.04
CA ILE A 1189 44.80 -14.55 -33.62
C ILE A 1189 46.16 -15.18 -33.96
N ASP A 1190 46.31 -16.47 -33.63
CA ASP A 1190 47.48 -17.28 -33.89
C ASP A 1190 47.05 -18.71 -34.28
N SER A 1191 47.97 -19.68 -34.28
CA SER A 1191 47.72 -21.07 -34.67
C SER A 1191 46.87 -21.87 -33.68
N GLU A 1192 46.68 -21.40 -32.44
CA GLU A 1192 45.90 -22.07 -31.40
C GLU A 1192 44.70 -21.25 -30.92
N ASN A 1193 44.80 -19.92 -30.92
CA ASN A 1193 43.83 -19.01 -30.30
C ASN A 1193 42.94 -18.29 -31.31
N VAL A 1194 41.67 -18.17 -30.95
CA VAL A 1194 40.61 -17.53 -31.73
C VAL A 1194 39.84 -16.50 -30.89
N ILE A 1195 39.29 -15.48 -31.54
CA ILE A 1195 38.44 -14.44 -30.93
C ILE A 1195 37.19 -14.18 -31.77
N LEU A 1196 36.11 -13.71 -31.13
CA LEU A 1196 34.82 -13.44 -31.77
C LEU A 1196 34.96 -12.43 -32.92
N ASN A 1197 34.46 -12.80 -34.10
CA ASN A 1197 34.60 -12.03 -35.33
C ASN A 1197 33.47 -11.00 -35.46
N LYS A 1198 33.56 -9.91 -34.68
CA LYS A 1198 32.59 -8.80 -34.66
C LYS A 1198 32.16 -8.38 -36.07
N ASP A 1199 33.14 -8.14 -36.95
CA ASP A 1199 32.95 -7.59 -38.29
C ASP A 1199 32.11 -8.51 -39.20
N ALA A 1200 32.29 -9.83 -39.09
CA ALA A 1200 31.49 -10.80 -39.81
C ALA A 1200 30.08 -10.92 -39.23
N ILE A 1201 29.96 -10.96 -37.90
CA ILE A 1201 28.65 -11.01 -37.21
C ILE A 1201 27.79 -9.80 -37.57
N PHE A 1202 28.36 -8.59 -37.59
CA PHE A 1202 27.63 -7.37 -37.99
C PHE A 1202 27.16 -7.43 -39.45
N ARG A 1203 28.01 -7.95 -40.36
CA ARG A 1203 27.61 -8.18 -41.77
C ARG A 1203 26.54 -9.26 -41.90
N GLU A 1204 26.58 -10.32 -41.11
CA GLU A 1204 25.54 -11.35 -41.08
C GLU A 1204 24.19 -10.80 -40.59
N ILE A 1205 24.19 -9.97 -39.54
CA ILE A 1205 22.98 -9.29 -39.04
C ILE A 1205 22.44 -8.32 -40.10
N ALA A 1206 23.30 -7.50 -40.69
CA ALA A 1206 22.91 -6.56 -41.74
C ALA A 1206 22.37 -7.26 -43.00
N ALA A 1207 22.97 -8.39 -43.41
CA ALA A 1207 22.48 -9.20 -44.52
C ALA A 1207 21.16 -9.91 -44.21
N PHE A 1208 20.93 -10.33 -42.96
CA PHE A 1208 19.70 -11.00 -42.54
C PHE A 1208 18.52 -10.02 -42.40
N GLY A 1209 18.76 -8.80 -41.90
CA GLY A 1209 17.76 -7.72 -41.89
C GLY A 1209 17.55 -7.08 -43.28
N SER A 1210 18.62 -6.97 -44.07
CA SER A 1210 18.63 -6.37 -45.41
C SER A 1210 17.89 -5.03 -45.49
N ALA A 1211 16.80 -4.95 -46.27
CA ALA A 1211 16.00 -3.74 -46.46
C ALA A 1211 15.27 -3.23 -45.20
N LEU A 1212 15.25 -3.99 -44.10
CA LEU A 1212 14.69 -3.55 -42.82
C LEU A 1212 15.65 -2.69 -41.99
N VAL A 1213 16.95 -2.65 -42.32
CA VAL A 1213 17.96 -1.91 -41.52
C VAL A 1213 18.02 -0.45 -41.97
N GLU A 1214 17.67 0.48 -41.07
CA GLU A 1214 17.77 1.93 -41.30
C GLU A 1214 19.13 2.49 -40.85
N ASP A 1215 19.71 1.97 -39.74
CA ASP A 1215 21.02 2.39 -39.22
C ASP A 1215 21.67 1.30 -38.32
N PHE A 1216 22.99 1.38 -38.06
CA PHE A 1216 23.76 0.41 -37.27
C PHE A 1216 24.91 1.09 -36.50
N GLU A 1217 24.70 1.37 -35.21
CA GLU A 1217 25.70 1.90 -34.28
C GLU A 1217 26.54 0.78 -33.63
N ILE A 1218 27.83 1.04 -33.38
CA ILE A 1218 28.77 0.10 -32.73
C ILE A 1218 29.53 0.85 -31.62
N ASN A 1219 29.67 0.24 -30.44
CA ASN A 1219 30.39 0.77 -29.26
C ASN A 1219 31.67 -0.04 -28.93
#